data_AF-A0A957TMY3-F1
#
_entry.id   AF-A0A957TMY3-F1
#
_cell.length_a   1.000
_cell.length_b   1.000
_cell.length_c   1.000
_cell.angle_alpha   90.00
_cell.angle_beta   90.00
_cell.angle_gamma   90.00
#
_symmetry.space_group_name_H-M   'P 1'
#
loop_
_entity.id
_entity.type
_entity.pdbx_description
1 polymer ?
#
loop_
_entity_poly.entity_id
_entity_poly.type
_entity_poly.pdbx_seq_one_letter_code
_entity_poly.pdbx_strand_id
1 'polypeptide(L)'
;PKILPVIDPEGSDSAMFDNCLEFLALSGRSLPHAIMMMIPEPWSKHDSMDDTKRAFYEYHSTLMEPWDGPASIGFTDGTVVGAILDRNGLRPSRYYVTKDDMVIMASEVGVLEVAPENVLKKGRLEPGRMFLVDTAQGRIIDDTELKMSIAGEHPYREWLDKHMVELDDLPAREPCGTDTTTTLIQRQRAFGYTFETLRALLTPMALNGVEALGAMGDDTPHAVLSDQPQLLYNYFRQLFAQVTNPPLDGIREELVTATEMMIGSEENLLNPTEMACRQVKLMSPILTNEELAKLCHIDHEGFKAQILPMLFTAGNEDGLKTALDQLFAQADEAIHNGVNILVLSDRGVNAKQAPIPALLATAGLHHHLIRNRTRTQVALLVETGEAREVHHFSVLIGYGATGINPYLAFETIDQMVAEGTLGEESVEDAHYHYVKAAVKGVLKVISKMGISTLQSYHGAQIFEALGLNQALVDQYFTWTPTRIEGIGLAEIEEEILRRHRKAFPPRLNGVEVLDPGGVYQWRYDGEQHLFNPQTVHQLQLACRTGNYNVFQQYSTTVNDQSRKLATLRSLLTFKFANEPIPIDEVEPVEEIVKRFKTGAMSYGSISKEAHETLAIAMNRIGGRSNTGEGGEDPARYTLDPNGDSRNSAIKQVASGRFG
;
A
#
# COMPACT_ATOMS: atom_id res chain seq x y z
N PRO A 1 -11.82 -29.37 17.11
CA PRO A 1 -11.01 -29.89 15.97
C PRO A 1 -11.77 -30.14 14.66
N LYS A 2 -13.08 -30.49 14.68
CA LYS A 2 -13.84 -30.77 13.43
C LYS A 2 -14.18 -29.54 12.56
N ILE A 3 -14.19 -28.34 13.15
CA ILE A 3 -14.62 -27.08 12.51
C ILE A 3 -13.46 -26.34 11.83
N LEU A 4 -12.20 -26.71 12.11
CA LEU A 4 -11.03 -26.03 11.54
C LEU A 4 -10.56 -26.73 10.26
N PRO A 5 -10.17 -25.99 9.21
CA PRO A 5 -10.20 -24.52 9.09
C PRO A 5 -11.63 -23.98 8.90
N VAL A 6 -11.92 -22.79 9.46
CA VAL A 6 -13.22 -22.12 9.29
C VAL A 6 -13.37 -21.58 7.87
N ILE A 7 -12.32 -20.93 7.37
CA ILE A 7 -12.29 -20.34 6.04
C ILE A 7 -11.77 -21.40 5.06
N ASP A 8 -12.53 -21.63 3.99
CA ASP A 8 -12.08 -22.43 2.86
C ASP A 8 -11.29 -21.54 1.89
N PRO A 9 -9.96 -21.69 1.77
CA PRO A 9 -9.14 -20.85 0.92
C PRO A 9 -9.37 -21.10 -0.58
N GLU A 10 -10.05 -22.19 -0.97
CA GLU A 10 -10.37 -22.47 -2.38
C GLU A 10 -11.71 -21.84 -2.82
N GLY A 11 -12.52 -21.36 -1.86
CA GLY A 11 -13.79 -20.69 -2.11
C GLY A 11 -13.63 -19.28 -2.70
N SER A 12 -14.76 -18.69 -3.14
CA SER A 12 -14.77 -17.27 -3.49
C SER A 12 -14.71 -16.39 -2.24
N ASP A 13 -14.39 -15.10 -2.41
CA ASP A 13 -14.48 -14.09 -1.36
C ASP A 13 -15.80 -14.11 -0.58
N SER A 14 -16.92 -14.26 -1.29
CA SER A 14 -18.27 -14.32 -0.74
C SER A 14 -18.49 -15.59 0.08
N ALA A 15 -17.90 -16.71 -0.32
CA ALA A 15 -17.94 -17.96 0.44
C ALA A 15 -17.08 -17.85 1.71
N MET A 16 -15.90 -17.23 1.62
CA MET A 16 -15.05 -16.98 2.79
C MET A 16 -15.75 -16.06 3.82
N PHE A 17 -16.45 -15.04 3.33
CA PHE A 17 -17.29 -14.18 4.16
C PHE A 17 -18.43 -14.97 4.83
N ASP A 18 -19.16 -15.78 4.06
CA ASP A 18 -20.25 -16.62 4.58
C ASP A 18 -19.77 -17.61 5.65
N ASN A 19 -18.64 -18.29 5.42
CA ASN A 19 -18.03 -19.19 6.40
C ASN A 19 -17.73 -18.49 7.73
N CYS A 20 -17.17 -17.28 7.67
CA CYS A 20 -16.86 -16.49 8.85
C CYS A 20 -18.13 -16.02 9.55
N LEU A 21 -19.11 -15.52 8.79
CA LEU A 21 -20.39 -15.06 9.30
C LEU A 21 -21.17 -16.19 9.99
N GLU A 22 -21.26 -17.35 9.35
CA GLU A 22 -21.91 -18.55 9.90
C GLU A 22 -21.22 -18.98 11.21
N PHE A 23 -19.89 -19.00 11.22
CA PHE A 23 -19.12 -19.34 12.42
C PHE A 23 -19.38 -18.37 13.59
N LEU A 24 -19.47 -17.07 13.32
CA LEU A 24 -19.77 -16.03 14.30
C LEU A 24 -21.22 -16.10 14.81
N ALA A 25 -22.18 -16.38 13.93
CA ALA A 25 -23.58 -16.53 14.31
C ALA A 25 -23.81 -17.80 15.14
N LEU A 26 -23.30 -18.95 14.69
CA LEU A 26 -23.47 -20.23 15.39
C LEU A 26 -22.70 -20.32 16.71
N SER A 27 -21.73 -19.43 16.94
CA SER A 27 -21.00 -19.31 18.21
C SER A 27 -21.73 -18.47 19.26
N GLY A 28 -22.87 -17.85 18.93
CA GLY A 28 -23.78 -17.25 19.91
C GLY A 28 -24.14 -15.79 19.67
N ARG A 29 -23.60 -15.13 18.64
CA ARG A 29 -24.00 -13.76 18.27
C ARG A 29 -25.26 -13.79 17.42
N SER A 30 -26.10 -12.76 17.54
CA SER A 30 -27.18 -12.56 16.59
C SER A 30 -26.60 -12.28 15.19
N LEU A 31 -27.31 -12.70 14.13
CA LEU A 31 -26.87 -12.48 12.76
C LEU A 31 -26.62 -10.97 12.46
N PRO A 32 -27.47 -10.02 12.89
CA PRO A 32 -27.20 -8.59 12.73
C PRO A 32 -25.93 -8.13 13.47
N HIS A 33 -25.65 -8.66 14.67
CA HIS A 33 -24.43 -8.32 15.41
C HIS A 33 -23.18 -8.78 14.66
N ALA A 34 -23.16 -10.02 14.19
CA ALA A 34 -22.04 -10.54 13.40
C ALA A 34 -21.79 -9.70 12.13
N ILE A 35 -22.86 -9.30 11.43
CA ILE A 35 -22.78 -8.39 10.27
C ILE A 35 -22.21 -7.02 10.66
N MET A 36 -22.68 -6.41 11.77
CA MET A 36 -22.18 -5.11 12.25
C MET A 36 -20.69 -5.16 12.63
N MET A 37 -20.19 -6.31 13.08
CA MET A 37 -18.78 -6.51 13.39
C MET A 37 -17.94 -6.68 12.12
N MET A 38 -18.41 -7.46 11.14
CA MET A 38 -17.66 -7.71 9.90
C MET A 38 -17.70 -6.53 8.91
N ILE A 39 -18.83 -5.82 8.83
CA ILE A 39 -19.05 -4.64 7.97
C ILE A 39 -19.45 -3.45 8.84
N PRO A 40 -18.51 -2.90 9.63
CA PRO A 40 -18.79 -1.78 10.51
C PRO A 40 -19.00 -0.48 9.73
N GLU A 41 -19.88 0.38 10.26
CA GLU A 41 -20.03 1.76 9.81
C GLU A 41 -18.71 2.54 9.96
N PRO A 42 -18.49 3.58 9.13
CA PRO A 42 -17.46 4.58 9.41
C PRO A 42 -17.73 5.28 10.75
N TRP A 43 -16.99 4.92 11.79
CA TRP A 43 -17.22 5.40 13.16
C TRP A 43 -16.17 6.38 13.66
N SER A 44 -14.88 6.21 13.28
CA SER A 44 -13.78 6.96 13.88
C SER A 44 -13.90 8.48 13.68
N LYS A 45 -14.13 8.92 12.44
CA LYS A 45 -14.22 10.35 12.08
C LYS A 45 -15.65 10.88 12.04
N HIS A 46 -16.61 10.18 12.65
CA HIS A 46 -18.03 10.52 12.59
C HIS A 46 -18.50 11.22 13.88
N ASP A 47 -18.20 12.52 14.00
CA ASP A 47 -18.42 13.32 15.22
C ASP A 47 -19.87 13.33 15.72
N SER A 48 -20.86 13.18 14.83
CA SER A 48 -22.29 13.19 15.19
C SER A 48 -22.84 11.80 15.56
N MET A 49 -22.00 10.77 15.62
CA MET A 49 -22.40 9.42 16.02
C MET A 49 -22.80 9.40 17.50
N ASP A 50 -23.87 8.65 17.83
CA ASP A 50 -24.18 8.36 19.23
C ASP A 50 -23.01 7.63 19.91
N ASP A 51 -22.68 8.04 21.14
CA ASP A 51 -21.52 7.51 21.85
C ASP A 51 -21.60 6.01 22.12
N THR A 52 -22.81 5.50 22.39
CA THR A 52 -23.05 4.06 22.61
C THR A 52 -22.66 3.25 21.38
N LYS A 53 -23.07 3.74 20.21
CA LYS A 53 -22.77 3.10 18.92
C LYS A 53 -21.28 3.23 18.56
N ARG A 54 -20.68 4.39 18.83
CA ARG A 54 -19.23 4.61 18.64
C ARG A 54 -18.42 3.66 19.52
N ALA A 55 -18.76 3.54 20.80
CA ALA A 55 -18.10 2.63 21.74
C ALA A 55 -18.24 1.16 21.31
N PHE A 56 -19.40 0.76 20.77
CA PHE A 56 -19.57 -0.57 20.19
C PHE A 56 -18.57 -0.83 19.06
N TYR A 57 -18.48 0.05 18.06
CA TYR A 57 -17.58 -0.17 16.93
C TYR A 57 -16.10 -0.05 17.32
N GLU A 58 -15.77 0.86 18.23
CA GLU A 58 -14.41 1.01 18.77
C GLU A 58 -13.97 -0.28 19.49
N TYR A 59 -14.83 -0.84 20.34
CA TYR A 59 -14.57 -2.13 20.99
C TYR A 59 -14.41 -3.26 19.97
N HIS A 60 -15.30 -3.36 18.98
CA HIS A 60 -15.24 -4.44 18.00
C HIS A 60 -14.05 -4.33 17.05
N SER A 61 -13.49 -3.13 16.85
CA SER A 61 -12.25 -2.98 16.10
C SER A 61 -11.04 -3.65 16.78
N THR A 62 -11.09 -3.91 18.09
CA THR A 62 -10.06 -4.69 18.80
C THR A 62 -10.16 -6.20 18.58
N LEU A 63 -11.30 -6.68 18.05
CA LEU A 63 -11.61 -8.09 17.87
C LEU A 63 -11.44 -8.57 16.43
N MET A 64 -11.85 -7.73 15.47
CA MET A 64 -11.87 -8.09 14.06
C MET A 64 -11.71 -6.85 13.20
N GLU A 65 -10.85 -6.98 12.19
CA GLU A 65 -10.70 -6.01 11.12
C GLU A 65 -11.92 -6.01 10.19
N PRO A 66 -12.29 -4.85 9.60
CA PRO A 66 -13.37 -4.77 8.64
C PRO A 66 -13.11 -5.63 7.39
N TRP A 67 -14.12 -6.33 6.91
CA TRP A 67 -14.13 -6.98 5.60
C TRP A 67 -14.56 -5.96 4.54
N ASP A 68 -13.58 -5.26 3.97
CA ASP A 68 -13.83 -4.13 3.06
C ASP A 68 -13.99 -4.57 1.59
N GLY A 69 -14.63 -3.71 0.80
CA GLY A 69 -14.90 -3.92 -0.62
C GLY A 69 -16.36 -3.63 -1.01
N PRO A 70 -16.66 -3.44 -2.31
CA PRO A 70 -18.02 -3.16 -2.77
C PRO A 70 -18.98 -4.31 -2.47
N ALA A 71 -19.97 -4.08 -1.59
CA ALA A 71 -20.86 -5.14 -1.15
C ALA A 71 -22.31 -4.67 -1.01
N SER A 72 -23.23 -5.53 -1.42
CA SER A 72 -24.65 -5.47 -1.08
C SER A 72 -25.06 -6.87 -0.66
N ILE A 73 -25.09 -7.11 0.65
CA ILE A 73 -25.28 -8.44 1.22
C ILE A 73 -26.72 -8.56 1.67
N GLY A 74 -27.41 -9.58 1.16
CA GLY A 74 -28.65 -10.09 1.74
C GLY A 74 -28.34 -11.31 2.59
N PHE A 75 -28.89 -11.38 3.80
CA PHE A 75 -28.60 -12.44 4.76
C PHE A 75 -29.88 -12.90 5.47
N THR A 76 -29.87 -14.15 5.94
CA THR A 76 -30.99 -14.72 6.70
C THR A 76 -30.54 -15.91 7.55
N ASP A 77 -31.15 -16.09 8.72
CA ASP A 77 -31.06 -17.29 9.55
C ASP A 77 -32.34 -18.15 9.51
N GLY A 78 -33.25 -17.83 8.58
CA GLY A 78 -34.58 -18.42 8.47
C GLY A 78 -35.67 -17.73 9.30
N THR A 79 -35.32 -16.89 10.27
CA THR A 79 -36.28 -16.10 11.08
C THR A 79 -36.21 -14.62 10.73
N VAL A 80 -35.00 -14.08 10.60
CA VAL A 80 -34.77 -12.71 10.13
C VAL A 80 -34.29 -12.73 8.68
N VAL A 81 -34.69 -11.72 7.92
CA VAL A 81 -34.18 -11.45 6.58
C VAL A 81 -33.68 -10.02 6.58
N GLY A 82 -32.42 -9.82 6.26
CA GLY A 82 -31.80 -8.50 6.28
C GLY A 82 -30.92 -8.24 5.08
N ALA A 83 -30.56 -6.98 4.94
CA ALA A 83 -29.56 -6.55 3.98
C ALA A 83 -28.77 -5.35 4.49
N ILE A 84 -27.50 -5.30 4.09
CA ILE A 84 -26.58 -4.21 4.38
C ILE A 84 -25.74 -3.88 3.15
N LEU A 85 -25.31 -2.63 3.04
CA LEU A 85 -24.30 -2.21 2.08
C LEU A 85 -22.93 -2.14 2.76
N ASP A 86 -21.88 -2.18 1.95
CA ASP A 86 -20.56 -1.76 2.40
C ASP A 86 -20.58 -0.31 2.92
N ARG A 87 -19.53 0.03 3.66
CA ARG A 87 -19.32 1.35 4.29
C ARG A 87 -19.41 2.53 3.33
N ASN A 88 -19.08 2.32 2.06
CA ASN A 88 -19.04 3.35 1.02
C ASN A 88 -20.32 3.32 0.16
N GLY A 89 -21.14 2.27 0.28
CA GLY A 89 -22.36 2.05 -0.50
C GLY A 89 -22.09 1.95 -1.99
N LEU A 90 -21.05 1.19 -2.37
CA LEU A 90 -20.56 1.08 -3.75
C LEU A 90 -21.46 0.22 -4.64
N ARG A 91 -22.43 -0.50 -4.05
CA ARG A 91 -23.41 -1.31 -4.77
C ARG A 91 -24.83 -0.76 -4.59
N PRO A 92 -25.67 -0.80 -5.64
CA PRO A 92 -27.04 -0.35 -5.52
C PRO A 92 -27.89 -1.42 -4.83
N SER A 93 -28.76 -0.99 -3.90
CA SER A 93 -29.82 -1.82 -3.35
C SER A 93 -31.06 -0.99 -3.06
N ARG A 94 -32.20 -1.46 -3.57
CA ARG A 94 -33.50 -0.76 -3.59
C ARG A 94 -34.57 -1.67 -3.05
N TYR A 95 -35.53 -1.10 -2.32
CA TYR A 95 -36.62 -1.88 -1.77
C TYR A 95 -37.99 -1.21 -1.95
N TYR A 96 -39.02 -2.05 -2.04
CA TYR A 96 -40.43 -1.71 -2.05
C TYR A 96 -41.09 -2.39 -0.86
N VAL A 97 -41.96 -1.65 -0.18
CA VAL A 97 -42.91 -2.19 0.78
C VAL A 97 -44.29 -1.96 0.18
N THR A 98 -45.08 -3.01 0.04
CA THR A 98 -46.44 -2.94 -0.48
C THR A 98 -47.47 -2.81 0.66
N LYS A 99 -48.74 -2.54 0.32
CA LYS A 99 -49.83 -2.42 1.31
C LYS A 99 -50.33 -3.77 1.82
N ASP A 100 -49.98 -4.85 1.14
CA ASP A 100 -50.21 -6.25 1.51
C ASP A 100 -48.98 -6.88 2.19
N ASP A 101 -48.16 -6.06 2.85
CA ASP A 101 -47.01 -6.46 3.68
C ASP A 101 -45.91 -7.26 2.97
N MET A 102 -45.82 -7.16 1.64
CA MET A 102 -44.72 -7.73 0.87
C MET A 102 -43.54 -6.75 0.82
N VAL A 103 -42.36 -7.28 1.11
CA VAL A 103 -41.09 -6.55 0.96
C VAL A 103 -40.33 -7.15 -0.23
N ILE A 104 -39.99 -6.29 -1.18
CA ILE A 104 -39.23 -6.68 -2.38
C ILE A 104 -37.94 -5.88 -2.36
N MET A 105 -36.79 -6.55 -2.31
CA MET A 105 -35.48 -5.93 -2.40
C MET A 105 -34.71 -6.47 -3.60
N ALA A 106 -34.06 -5.58 -4.35
CA ALA A 106 -33.23 -5.92 -5.49
C ALA A 106 -32.19 -4.84 -5.77
N SER A 107 -31.18 -5.18 -6.57
CA SER A 107 -30.14 -4.23 -6.98
C SER A 107 -30.68 -3.08 -7.83
N GLU A 108 -31.81 -3.31 -8.52
CA GLU A 108 -32.44 -2.34 -9.41
C GLU A 108 -33.95 -2.19 -9.12
N VAL A 109 -34.52 -1.09 -9.60
CA VAL A 109 -35.96 -0.85 -9.56
C VAL A 109 -36.65 -1.48 -10.77
N GLY A 110 -37.86 -1.99 -10.60
CA GLY A 110 -38.65 -2.54 -11.72
C GLY A 110 -38.35 -4.00 -12.08
N VAL A 111 -37.66 -4.74 -11.20
CA VAL A 111 -37.43 -6.19 -11.38
C VAL A 111 -38.71 -7.03 -11.33
N LEU A 112 -39.73 -6.56 -10.61
CA LEU A 112 -41.05 -7.17 -10.51
C LEU A 112 -42.11 -6.11 -10.77
N GLU A 113 -43.19 -6.51 -11.44
CA GLU A 113 -44.35 -5.66 -11.66
C GLU A 113 -45.15 -5.50 -10.36
N VAL A 114 -45.19 -4.28 -9.84
CA VAL A 114 -45.99 -3.91 -8.66
C VAL A 114 -46.91 -2.77 -9.05
N ALA A 115 -48.22 -2.96 -8.90
CA ALA A 115 -49.21 -1.92 -9.18
C ALA A 115 -48.90 -0.65 -8.35
N PRO A 116 -48.81 0.55 -8.96
CA PRO A 116 -48.44 1.77 -8.25
C PRO A 116 -49.33 2.06 -7.03
N GLU A 117 -50.61 1.73 -7.11
CA GLU A 117 -51.57 1.86 -6.00
C GLU A 117 -51.32 0.93 -4.81
N ASN A 118 -50.64 -0.21 -5.02
CA ASN A 118 -50.28 -1.16 -3.96
C ASN A 118 -48.95 -0.81 -3.27
N VAL A 119 -48.22 0.20 -3.74
CA VAL A 119 -46.95 0.59 -3.10
C VAL A 119 -47.23 1.43 -1.85
N LEU A 120 -46.74 0.96 -0.71
CA LEU A 120 -46.75 1.71 0.55
C LEU A 120 -45.52 2.62 0.67
N LYS A 121 -44.31 2.07 0.41
CA LYS A 121 -43.04 2.79 0.51
C LYS A 121 -42.06 2.31 -0.56
N LYS A 122 -41.25 3.24 -1.08
CA LYS A 122 -40.05 2.94 -1.89
C LYS A 122 -38.84 3.51 -1.17
N GLY A 123 -37.76 2.75 -1.11
CA GLY A 123 -36.54 3.17 -0.46
C GLY A 123 -35.30 2.63 -1.15
N ARG A 124 -34.15 3.04 -0.62
CA ARG A 124 -32.84 2.49 -0.95
C ARG A 124 -32.12 2.19 0.35
N LEU A 125 -31.22 1.21 0.32
CA LEU A 125 -30.22 1.11 1.36
C LEU A 125 -29.23 2.27 1.23
N GLU A 126 -28.77 2.76 2.37
CA GLU A 126 -27.80 3.84 2.47
C GLU A 126 -26.53 3.27 3.12
N PRO A 127 -25.34 3.80 2.79
CA PRO A 127 -24.10 3.36 3.40
C PRO A 127 -24.22 3.34 4.93
N GLY A 128 -23.77 2.24 5.52
CA GLY A 128 -23.80 2.08 6.96
C GLY A 128 -25.18 1.79 7.58
N ARG A 129 -26.29 1.75 6.84
CA ARG A 129 -27.62 1.39 7.38
C ARG A 129 -27.96 -0.06 7.05
N MET A 130 -28.58 -0.75 8.01
CA MET A 130 -29.11 -2.10 7.86
C MET A 130 -30.63 -2.05 7.69
N PHE A 131 -31.14 -2.85 6.75
CA PHE A 131 -32.56 -3.10 6.61
C PHE A 131 -32.84 -4.50 7.11
N LEU A 132 -33.71 -4.65 8.12
CA LEU A 132 -34.00 -5.94 8.75
C LEU A 132 -35.51 -6.16 8.86
N VAL A 133 -35.96 -7.34 8.45
CA VAL A 133 -37.33 -7.83 8.61
C VAL A 133 -37.30 -9.01 9.57
N ASP A 134 -38.04 -8.92 10.66
CA ASP A 134 -38.23 -10.02 11.60
C ASP A 134 -39.59 -10.67 11.33
N THR A 135 -39.56 -11.90 10.82
CA THR A 135 -40.78 -12.63 10.47
C THR A 135 -41.50 -13.21 11.68
N ALA A 136 -40.81 -13.40 12.81
CA ALA A 136 -41.43 -13.82 14.07
C ALA A 136 -42.19 -12.67 14.73
N GLN A 137 -41.65 -11.44 14.66
CA GLN A 137 -42.35 -10.23 15.13
C GLN A 137 -43.34 -9.65 14.09
N GLY A 138 -43.22 -10.04 12.82
CA GLY A 138 -44.08 -9.57 11.74
C GLY A 138 -43.89 -8.09 11.41
N ARG A 139 -42.67 -7.55 11.56
CA ARG A 139 -42.39 -6.13 11.31
C ARG A 139 -40.99 -5.89 10.73
N ILE A 140 -40.84 -4.74 10.08
CA ILE A 140 -39.55 -4.18 9.71
C ILE A 140 -38.96 -3.50 10.96
N ILE A 141 -37.75 -3.90 11.35
CA ILE A 141 -37.05 -3.30 12.49
C ILE A 141 -36.35 -2.03 12.00
N ASP A 142 -36.46 -0.94 12.76
CA ASP A 142 -35.74 0.29 12.44
C ASP A 142 -34.24 0.13 12.70
N ASP A 143 -33.40 0.71 11.84
CA ASP A 143 -31.94 0.62 11.93
C ASP A 143 -31.40 1.18 13.26
N THR A 144 -31.98 2.29 13.75
CA THR A 144 -31.54 2.90 15.01
C THR A 144 -31.97 2.05 16.20
N GLU A 145 -33.19 1.51 16.17
CA GLU A 145 -33.68 0.57 17.19
C GLU A 145 -32.76 -0.66 17.27
N LEU A 146 -32.47 -1.29 16.12
CA LEU A 146 -31.64 -2.49 16.02
C LEU A 146 -30.24 -2.26 16.59
N LYS A 147 -29.55 -1.22 16.10
CA LYS A 147 -28.16 -0.97 16.46
C LYS A 147 -28.00 -0.49 17.88
N MET A 148 -28.93 0.32 18.39
CA MET A 148 -28.89 0.74 19.79
C MET A 148 -29.16 -0.43 20.74
N SER A 149 -30.01 -1.38 20.34
CA SER A 149 -30.20 -2.62 21.12
C SER A 149 -28.90 -3.41 21.22
N ILE A 150 -28.19 -3.62 20.11
CA ILE A 150 -26.94 -4.40 20.06
C ILE A 150 -25.79 -3.65 20.74
N ALA A 151 -25.65 -2.35 20.44
CA ALA A 151 -24.63 -1.49 21.05
C ALA A 151 -24.86 -1.31 22.56
N GLY A 152 -26.08 -1.52 23.06
CA GLY A 152 -26.42 -1.46 24.48
C GLY A 152 -26.36 -2.79 25.23
N GLU A 153 -25.98 -3.91 24.59
CA GLU A 153 -25.92 -5.23 25.24
C GLU A 153 -24.89 -5.28 26.39
N HIS A 154 -23.80 -4.53 26.24
CA HIS A 154 -22.72 -4.44 27.20
C HIS A 154 -22.28 -2.98 27.39
N PRO A 155 -21.67 -2.63 28.55
CA PRO A 155 -21.20 -1.28 28.82
C PRO A 155 -19.85 -1.03 28.10
N TYR A 156 -19.84 -1.06 26.77
CA TYR A 156 -18.61 -0.97 25.96
C TYR A 156 -17.79 0.29 26.25
N ARG A 157 -18.44 1.44 26.49
CA ARG A 157 -17.74 2.68 26.85
C ARG A 157 -16.98 2.53 28.17
N GLU A 158 -17.60 1.94 29.20
CA GLU A 158 -16.93 1.70 30.48
C GLU A 158 -15.75 0.73 30.35
N TRP A 159 -15.86 -0.28 29.46
CA TRP A 159 -14.76 -1.20 29.19
C TRP A 159 -13.59 -0.51 28.49
N LEU A 160 -13.87 0.31 27.48
CA LEU A 160 -12.88 1.11 26.76
C LEU A 160 -12.17 2.06 27.72
N ASP A 161 -12.91 2.87 28.48
CA ASP A 161 -12.34 3.87 29.41
C ASP A 161 -11.47 3.23 30.51
N LYS A 162 -11.72 1.96 30.84
CA LYS A 162 -10.99 1.23 31.88
C LYS A 162 -9.73 0.52 31.37
N HIS A 163 -9.74 -0.01 30.14
CA HIS A 163 -8.70 -0.92 29.66
C HIS A 163 -7.96 -0.45 28.41
N MET A 164 -8.61 0.34 27.54
CA MET A 164 -7.97 0.91 26.37
C MET A 164 -7.06 2.05 26.81
N VAL A 165 -5.84 2.06 26.33
CA VAL A 165 -4.85 3.10 26.66
C VAL A 165 -4.51 3.87 25.40
N GLU A 166 -4.67 5.18 25.42
CA GLU A 166 -4.15 6.02 24.33
C GLU A 166 -2.65 6.20 24.49
N LEU A 167 -1.90 6.14 23.39
CA LEU A 167 -0.44 6.31 23.42
C LEU A 167 -0.01 7.66 24.04
N ASP A 168 -0.82 8.69 23.84
CA ASP A 168 -0.53 10.04 24.35
C ASP A 168 -0.61 10.11 25.88
N ASP A 169 -1.46 9.28 26.50
CA ASP A 169 -1.64 9.20 27.95
C ASP A 169 -0.52 8.43 28.65
N LEU A 170 0.27 7.64 27.91
CA LEU A 170 1.43 6.95 28.48
C LEU A 170 2.51 7.96 28.89
N PRO A 171 3.18 7.75 30.05
CA PRO A 171 4.18 8.68 30.56
C PRO A 171 5.33 8.82 29.58
N ALA A 172 5.85 10.03 29.42
CA ALA A 172 7.03 10.28 28.61
C ALA A 172 8.22 9.45 29.11
N ARG A 173 8.96 8.87 28.16
CA ARG A 173 10.14 8.04 28.41
C ARG A 173 11.28 8.55 27.54
N GLU A 174 12.51 8.36 28.02
CA GLU A 174 13.70 8.67 27.23
C GLU A 174 13.78 7.73 26.02
N PRO A 175 14.06 8.25 24.81
CA PRO A 175 14.26 7.44 23.62
C PRO A 175 15.28 6.31 23.83
N CYS A 176 15.02 5.16 23.20
CA CYS A 176 15.91 4.01 23.24
C CYS A 176 17.24 4.35 22.53
N GLY A 177 18.26 4.69 23.33
CA GLY A 177 19.69 4.70 22.98
C GLY A 177 20.09 5.49 21.72
N THR A 178 20.86 6.57 21.89
CA THR A 178 21.62 7.17 20.80
C THR A 178 22.83 6.28 20.47
N ASP A 179 22.97 5.87 19.21
CA ASP A 179 24.17 5.15 18.78
C ASP A 179 25.35 6.12 18.78
N THR A 180 26.23 5.97 19.77
CA THR A 180 27.41 6.82 19.96
C THR A 180 28.63 6.32 19.18
N THR A 181 28.52 5.15 18.54
CA THR A 181 29.67 4.45 17.94
C THR A 181 29.86 4.74 16.47
N THR A 182 28.82 5.22 15.78
CA THR A 182 28.82 5.49 14.33
C THR A 182 28.32 6.89 14.02
N THR A 183 28.80 7.47 12.92
CA THR A 183 28.30 8.79 12.46
C THR A 183 26.94 8.63 11.77
N LEU A 184 26.14 9.70 11.76
CA LEU A 184 24.87 9.73 11.03
C LEU A 184 25.07 9.40 9.53
N ILE A 185 26.11 9.96 8.91
CA ILE A 185 26.45 9.71 7.50
C ILE A 185 26.82 8.24 7.26
N GLN A 186 27.55 7.59 8.16
CA GLN A 186 27.86 6.16 8.04
C GLN A 186 26.58 5.31 8.09
N ARG A 187 25.66 5.61 9.02
CA ARG A 187 24.36 4.93 9.11
C ARG A 187 23.53 5.16 7.85
N GLN A 188 23.39 6.41 7.42
CA GLN A 188 22.72 6.78 6.16
C GLN A 188 23.27 5.99 4.96
N ARG A 189 24.59 5.87 4.83
CA ARG A 189 25.23 5.09 3.75
C ARG A 189 24.96 3.60 3.86
N ALA A 190 24.99 3.03 5.07
CA ALA A 190 24.68 1.62 5.30
C ALA A 190 23.24 1.27 4.90
N PHE A 191 22.29 2.17 5.18
CA PHE A 191 20.87 2.02 4.79
C PHE A 191 20.56 2.56 3.38
N GLY A 192 21.56 3.03 2.62
CA GLY A 192 21.40 3.43 1.22
C GLY A 192 20.72 4.80 1.00
N TYR A 193 20.83 5.74 1.93
CA TYR A 193 20.42 7.13 1.73
C TYR A 193 21.36 7.80 0.73
N THR A 194 20.78 8.63 -0.14
CA THR A 194 21.52 9.42 -1.13
C THR A 194 21.10 10.87 -1.04
N PHE A 195 21.93 11.79 -1.52
CA PHE A 195 21.58 13.22 -1.59
C PHE A 195 20.30 13.46 -2.39
N GLU A 196 20.07 12.66 -3.44
CA GLU A 196 18.82 12.70 -4.20
C GLU A 196 17.62 12.31 -3.33
N THR A 197 17.70 11.23 -2.55
CA THR A 197 16.61 10.83 -1.63
C THR A 197 16.29 11.93 -0.61
N LEU A 198 17.32 12.56 -0.02
CA LEU A 198 17.13 13.65 0.94
C LEU A 198 16.40 14.84 0.31
N ARG A 199 16.90 15.32 -0.82
CA ARG A 199 16.38 16.50 -1.51
C ARG A 199 15.04 16.27 -2.17
N ALA A 200 14.86 15.12 -2.83
CA ALA A 200 13.68 14.83 -3.64
C ALA A 200 12.52 14.31 -2.79
N LEU A 201 12.79 13.58 -1.69
CA LEU A 201 11.75 12.92 -0.89
C LEU A 201 11.61 13.53 0.50
N LEU A 202 12.69 13.56 1.31
CA LEU A 202 12.59 14.02 2.70
C LEU A 202 12.24 15.52 2.78
N THR A 203 12.85 16.37 1.93
CA THR A 203 12.56 17.81 1.91
C THR A 203 11.08 18.15 1.72
N PRO A 204 10.37 17.68 0.66
CA PRO A 204 8.95 18.01 0.50
C PRO A 204 8.07 17.41 1.59
N MET A 205 8.41 16.22 2.11
CA MET A 205 7.66 15.59 3.20
C MET A 205 7.77 16.41 4.49
N ALA A 206 8.98 16.86 4.84
CA ALA A 206 9.25 17.64 6.05
C ALA A 206 8.76 19.09 5.96
N LEU A 207 8.71 19.71 4.77
CA LEU A 207 8.24 21.10 4.61
C LEU A 207 6.73 21.22 4.39
N ASN A 208 6.16 20.36 3.54
CA ASN A 208 4.80 20.55 3.04
C ASN A 208 3.81 19.54 3.63
N GLY A 209 4.28 18.54 4.37
CA GLY A 209 3.44 17.46 4.90
C GLY A 209 2.75 16.62 3.81
N VAL A 210 3.37 16.54 2.62
CA VAL A 210 2.91 15.73 1.49
C VAL A 210 4.08 15.04 0.81
N GLU A 211 3.82 13.88 0.19
CA GLU A 211 4.83 13.17 -0.58
C GLU A 211 5.33 13.99 -1.80
N ALA A 212 6.53 13.65 -2.26
CA ALA A 212 7.11 14.27 -3.44
C ALA A 212 6.30 13.98 -4.71
N LEU A 213 6.11 15.01 -5.53
CA LEU A 213 5.54 14.86 -6.88
C LEU A 213 6.67 14.80 -7.91
N GLY A 214 6.59 13.81 -8.79
CA GLY A 214 7.46 13.64 -9.96
C GLY A 214 6.67 13.64 -11.26
N ALA A 215 7.40 13.60 -12.38
CA ALA A 215 6.83 13.48 -13.72
C ALA A 215 7.70 12.58 -14.59
N MET A 216 7.17 12.18 -15.76
CA MET A 216 7.73 11.14 -16.64
C MET A 216 7.58 9.72 -16.06
N GLY A 217 7.92 8.71 -16.87
CA GLY A 217 7.87 7.31 -16.46
C GLY A 217 9.18 6.86 -15.81
N ASP A 218 9.11 5.78 -15.03
CA ASP A 218 10.28 5.07 -14.51
C ASP A 218 10.97 4.33 -15.66
N ASP A 219 12.17 4.77 -16.02
CA ASP A 219 12.99 4.22 -17.08
C ASP A 219 14.30 3.62 -16.57
N THR A 220 14.38 3.39 -15.26
CA THR A 220 15.45 2.65 -14.59
C THR A 220 15.25 1.13 -14.71
N PRO A 221 16.30 0.32 -14.53
CA PRO A 221 16.16 -1.13 -14.47
C PRO A 221 15.21 -1.59 -13.36
N HIS A 222 14.48 -2.68 -13.61
CA HIS A 222 13.87 -3.42 -12.50
C HIS A 222 14.96 -3.82 -11.47
N ALA A 223 14.62 -3.87 -10.19
CA ALA A 223 15.58 -4.11 -9.11
C ALA A 223 16.48 -5.33 -9.36
N VAL A 224 15.89 -6.45 -9.79
CA VAL A 224 16.62 -7.70 -10.14
C VAL A 224 17.59 -7.58 -11.32
N LEU A 225 17.46 -6.54 -12.15
CA LEU A 225 18.32 -6.27 -13.31
C LEU A 225 19.33 -5.14 -13.05
N SER A 226 19.26 -4.46 -11.91
CA SER A 226 20.19 -3.37 -11.57
C SER A 226 21.55 -3.92 -11.14
N ASP A 227 22.63 -3.23 -11.54
CA ASP A 227 23.99 -3.50 -11.07
C ASP A 227 24.28 -2.85 -9.69
N GLN A 228 23.40 -1.94 -9.24
CA GLN A 228 23.48 -1.25 -7.96
C GLN A 228 22.75 -2.05 -6.88
N PRO A 229 23.26 -2.10 -5.64
CA PRO A 229 22.57 -2.77 -4.53
C PRO A 229 21.18 -2.16 -4.27
N GLN A 230 20.13 -2.97 -4.30
CA GLN A 230 18.76 -2.51 -4.17
C GLN A 230 18.23 -2.70 -2.74
N LEU A 231 17.28 -1.87 -2.33
CA LEU A 231 16.51 -2.16 -1.12
C LEU A 231 15.45 -3.20 -1.44
N LEU A 232 15.12 -4.04 -0.45
CA LEU A 232 14.19 -5.14 -0.65
C LEU A 232 12.78 -4.66 -1.07
N TYR A 233 12.39 -3.45 -0.65
CA TYR A 233 11.14 -2.81 -1.07
C TYR A 233 11.01 -2.71 -2.60
N ASN A 234 12.10 -2.49 -3.33
CA ASN A 234 12.07 -2.26 -4.80
C ASN A 234 11.66 -3.51 -5.61
N TYR A 235 11.66 -4.69 -4.98
CA TYR A 235 11.19 -5.94 -5.56
C TYR A 235 9.67 -6.10 -5.46
N PHE A 236 8.99 -5.28 -4.64
CA PHE A 236 7.55 -5.34 -4.46
C PHE A 236 6.85 -4.24 -5.26
N ARG A 237 5.82 -4.61 -6.01
CA ARG A 237 4.98 -3.68 -6.77
C ARG A 237 3.59 -3.63 -6.15
N GLN A 238 3.12 -2.41 -5.88
CA GLN A 238 1.78 -2.19 -5.33
C GLN A 238 0.74 -2.69 -6.33
N LEU A 239 -0.16 -3.57 -5.87
CA LEU A 239 -1.35 -3.91 -6.62
C LEU A 239 -2.36 -2.76 -6.53
N PHE A 240 -3.20 -2.64 -7.55
CA PHE A 240 -4.26 -1.65 -7.58
C PHE A 240 -5.48 -2.22 -8.29
N ALA A 241 -6.65 -1.74 -7.89
CA ALA A 241 -7.91 -2.22 -8.41
C ALA A 241 -8.14 -1.71 -9.84
N GLN A 242 -8.61 -2.60 -10.71
CA GLN A 242 -9.03 -2.26 -12.07
C GLN A 242 -10.32 -3.01 -12.40
N VAL A 243 -11.38 -2.27 -12.72
CA VAL A 243 -12.69 -2.78 -13.17
C VAL A 243 -13.48 -3.53 -12.09
N THR A 244 -12.89 -4.53 -11.44
CA THR A 244 -13.53 -5.41 -10.44
C THR A 244 -14.11 -4.64 -9.27
N ASN A 245 -13.35 -3.67 -8.77
CA ASN A 245 -13.70 -2.79 -7.67
C ASN A 245 -13.12 -1.39 -7.97
N PRO A 246 -13.80 -0.31 -7.55
CA PRO A 246 -13.29 1.04 -7.72
C PRO A 246 -12.23 1.37 -6.65
N PRO A 247 -11.19 2.15 -6.98
CA PRO A 247 -10.36 2.79 -5.97
C PRO A 247 -11.16 3.86 -5.21
N LEU A 248 -10.71 4.17 -3.99
CA LEU A 248 -11.28 5.18 -3.11
C LEU A 248 -10.58 6.55 -3.32
N ASP A 249 -11.30 7.65 -3.10
CA ASP A 249 -10.68 8.98 -2.99
C ASP A 249 -10.38 9.31 -1.51
N GLY A 250 -9.18 8.94 -1.05
CA GLY A 250 -8.74 9.18 0.33
C GLY A 250 -8.61 10.66 0.73
N ILE A 251 -8.85 11.62 -0.18
CA ILE A 251 -8.86 13.06 0.13
C ILE A 251 -10.30 13.55 0.27
N ARG A 252 -11.18 13.24 -0.70
CA ARG A 252 -12.57 13.72 -0.70
C ARG A 252 -13.49 12.88 0.18
N GLU A 253 -13.16 11.62 0.38
CA GLU A 253 -13.93 10.64 1.15
C GLU A 253 -13.18 10.30 2.45
N GLU A 254 -12.50 11.27 3.05
CA GLU A 254 -11.69 11.06 4.26
C GLU A 254 -12.50 10.47 5.43
N LEU A 255 -13.79 10.78 5.55
CA LEU A 255 -14.67 10.29 6.62
C LEU A 255 -14.79 8.76 6.67
N VAL A 256 -14.61 8.06 5.54
CA VAL A 256 -14.67 6.59 5.50
C VAL A 256 -13.32 5.93 5.78
N THR A 257 -12.25 6.74 5.85
CA THR A 257 -10.89 6.27 6.08
C THR A 257 -10.52 6.22 7.55
N ALA A 258 -9.76 5.20 7.95
CA ALA A 258 -9.28 4.99 9.31
C ALA A 258 -7.77 4.66 9.30
N THR A 259 -7.00 5.34 10.15
CA THR A 259 -5.55 5.16 10.29
C THR A 259 -5.14 4.55 11.62
N GLU A 260 -6.12 4.28 12.47
CA GLU A 260 -5.89 3.76 13.81
C GLU A 260 -5.40 2.31 13.73
N MET A 261 -4.49 1.98 14.63
CA MET A 261 -3.96 0.64 14.82
C MET A 261 -4.00 0.31 16.31
N MET A 262 -4.15 -0.98 16.63
CA MET A 262 -4.16 -1.43 18.02
C MET A 262 -2.90 -2.25 18.33
N ILE A 263 -2.30 -2.01 19.49
CA ILE A 263 -1.14 -2.75 19.99
C ILE A 263 -1.57 -3.55 21.22
N GLY A 264 -1.45 -4.86 21.16
CA GLY A 264 -1.66 -5.73 22.31
C GLY A 264 -1.93 -7.16 21.89
N SER A 265 -2.24 -8.00 22.86
CA SER A 265 -2.75 -9.34 22.59
C SER A 265 -4.22 -9.25 22.19
N GLU A 266 -4.60 -10.00 21.18
CA GLU A 266 -6.01 -10.22 20.83
C GLU A 266 -6.58 -11.33 21.72
N GLU A 267 -7.74 -11.08 22.29
CA GLU A 267 -8.47 -12.05 23.10
C GLU A 267 -9.36 -12.96 22.26
N ASN A 268 -10.07 -13.87 22.92
CA ASN A 268 -10.96 -14.81 22.24
C ASN A 268 -12.11 -14.10 21.49
N LEU A 269 -12.07 -14.13 20.16
CA LEU A 269 -13.10 -13.60 19.27
C LEU A 269 -14.52 -14.11 19.58
N LEU A 270 -14.69 -15.33 20.09
CA LEU A 270 -16.00 -15.94 20.32
C LEU A 270 -16.65 -15.52 21.64
N ASN A 271 -15.84 -15.22 22.65
CA ASN A 271 -16.33 -14.86 23.98
C ASN A 271 -15.59 -13.60 24.46
N PRO A 272 -15.90 -12.45 23.85
CA PRO A 272 -15.19 -11.22 24.14
C PRO A 272 -15.57 -10.72 25.54
N THR A 273 -14.56 -10.33 26.32
CA THR A 273 -14.73 -9.79 27.68
C THR A 273 -14.21 -8.35 27.71
N GLU A 274 -14.34 -7.66 28.84
CA GLU A 274 -13.74 -6.33 29.01
C GLU A 274 -12.22 -6.31 28.73
N MET A 275 -11.53 -7.45 28.86
CA MET A 275 -10.08 -7.55 28.60
C MET A 275 -9.72 -7.49 27.11
N ALA A 276 -10.68 -7.73 26.20
CA ALA A 276 -10.40 -7.71 24.77
C ALA A 276 -9.95 -6.33 24.26
N CYS A 277 -10.44 -5.26 24.89
CA CYS A 277 -10.01 -3.90 24.56
C CYS A 277 -8.81 -3.42 25.37
N ARG A 278 -8.10 -4.31 26.08
CA ARG A 278 -6.84 -4.01 26.76
C ARG A 278 -5.70 -3.91 25.75
N GLN A 279 -5.74 -2.86 24.95
CA GLN A 279 -4.80 -2.56 23.89
C GLN A 279 -4.33 -1.10 24.00
N VAL A 280 -3.19 -0.80 23.40
CA VAL A 280 -2.72 0.58 23.22
C VAL A 280 -3.19 1.04 21.85
N LYS A 281 -4.00 2.10 21.81
CA LYS A 281 -4.51 2.70 20.59
C LYS A 281 -3.46 3.64 19.99
N LEU A 282 -3.11 3.38 18.73
CA LEU A 282 -2.31 4.25 17.90
C LEU A 282 -3.21 5.05 16.95
N MET A 283 -2.98 6.35 16.83
CA MET A 283 -3.68 7.19 15.84
C MET A 283 -3.07 7.07 14.44
N SER A 284 -1.80 6.64 14.36
CA SER A 284 -1.02 6.50 13.14
C SER A 284 -0.09 5.28 13.27
N PRO A 285 0.18 4.56 12.17
CA PRO A 285 1.17 3.49 12.18
C PRO A 285 2.62 4.01 12.20
N ILE A 286 2.84 5.30 11.95
CA ILE A 286 4.18 5.91 11.97
C ILE A 286 4.38 6.57 13.33
N LEU A 287 5.41 6.13 14.04
CA LEU A 287 5.72 6.52 15.42
C LEU A 287 6.94 7.45 15.47
N THR A 288 6.88 8.52 16.26
CA THR A 288 8.07 9.31 16.62
C THR A 288 9.01 8.54 17.54
N ASN A 289 10.21 9.08 17.75
CA ASN A 289 11.18 8.48 18.67
C ASN A 289 10.66 8.51 20.12
N GLU A 290 9.96 9.57 20.53
CA GLU A 290 9.37 9.64 21.87
C GLU A 290 8.21 8.66 22.03
N GLU A 291 7.35 8.54 21.02
CA GLU A 291 6.23 7.60 21.00
C GLU A 291 6.69 6.14 21.12
N LEU A 292 7.71 5.75 20.34
CA LEU A 292 8.30 4.42 20.45
C LEU A 292 8.90 4.20 21.85
N ALA A 293 9.54 5.21 22.45
CA ALA A 293 10.12 5.12 23.78
C ALA A 293 9.08 4.78 24.86
N LYS A 294 7.88 5.37 24.76
CA LYS A 294 6.75 5.07 25.66
C LYS A 294 6.38 3.59 25.59
N LEU A 295 6.39 3.00 24.39
CA LEU A 295 6.04 1.59 24.15
C LEU A 295 7.16 0.63 24.59
N CYS A 296 8.43 0.96 24.29
CA CYS A 296 9.58 0.15 24.70
C CYS A 296 9.73 0.07 26.22
N HIS A 297 9.42 1.15 26.92
CA HIS A 297 9.50 1.26 28.38
C HIS A 297 8.11 1.30 29.02
N ILE A 298 7.15 0.61 28.41
CA ILE A 298 5.79 0.54 28.91
C ILE A 298 5.78 -0.08 30.31
N ASP A 299 5.22 0.66 31.25
CA ASP A 299 5.05 0.26 32.65
C ASP A 299 3.57 0.38 32.96
N HIS A 300 2.80 -0.44 32.25
CA HIS A 300 1.36 -0.51 32.36
C HIS A 300 0.97 -1.98 32.50
N GLU A 301 0.02 -2.25 33.39
CA GLU A 301 -0.40 -3.62 33.68
C GLU A 301 -0.84 -4.33 32.39
N GLY A 302 -0.34 -5.55 32.19
CA GLY A 302 -0.69 -6.42 31.05
C GLY A 302 0.03 -6.09 29.75
N PHE A 303 0.90 -5.09 29.72
CA PHE A 303 1.79 -4.85 28.61
C PHE A 303 3.22 -5.14 29.01
N LYS A 304 3.94 -5.85 28.14
CA LYS A 304 5.35 -6.14 28.31
C LYS A 304 6.02 -6.09 26.95
N ALA A 305 6.99 -5.19 26.83
CA ALA A 305 7.75 -4.98 25.62
C ALA A 305 9.14 -5.64 25.70
N GLN A 306 9.62 -6.13 24.56
CA GLN A 306 11.00 -6.59 24.40
C GLN A 306 11.55 -6.12 23.06
N ILE A 307 12.75 -5.54 23.10
CA ILE A 307 13.49 -5.14 21.90
C ILE A 307 14.29 -6.34 21.42
N LEU A 308 14.11 -6.70 20.15
CA LEU A 308 14.80 -7.76 19.45
C LEU A 308 15.71 -7.14 18.38
N PRO A 309 17.05 -7.26 18.52
CA PRO A 309 17.98 -6.74 17.53
C PRO A 309 17.84 -7.46 16.18
N MET A 310 17.69 -6.71 15.10
CA MET A 310 17.71 -7.23 13.73
C MET A 310 19.06 -6.93 13.05
N LEU A 311 20.13 -7.44 13.66
CA LEU A 311 21.51 -7.31 13.20
C LEU A 311 22.15 -8.68 12.95
N PHE A 312 23.08 -8.75 12.01
CA PHE A 312 23.91 -9.93 11.78
C PHE A 312 25.40 -9.57 11.64
N THR A 313 26.26 -10.52 11.94
CA THR A 313 27.71 -10.29 11.88
C THR A 313 28.20 -10.36 10.43
N ALA A 314 28.77 -9.26 9.94
CA ALA A 314 29.29 -9.16 8.58
C ALA A 314 30.49 -10.11 8.36
N GLY A 315 30.46 -10.89 7.29
CA GLY A 315 31.55 -11.78 6.88
C GLY A 315 31.47 -13.22 7.40
N ASN A 316 30.42 -13.58 8.16
CA ASN A 316 30.08 -14.97 8.42
C ASN A 316 29.37 -15.58 7.20
N GLU A 317 29.60 -16.86 6.92
CA GLU A 317 28.82 -17.62 5.93
C GLU A 317 27.39 -17.83 6.45
N ASP A 318 26.39 -17.61 5.60
CA ASP A 318 24.96 -17.65 5.95
C ASP A 318 24.59 -16.79 7.17
N GLY A 319 25.23 -15.62 7.29
CA GLY A 319 25.08 -14.73 8.44
C GLY A 319 23.65 -14.22 8.58
N LEU A 320 23.01 -13.88 7.45
CA LEU A 320 21.64 -13.37 7.43
C LEU A 320 20.63 -14.44 7.85
N LYS A 321 20.74 -15.65 7.29
CA LYS A 321 19.84 -16.77 7.62
C LYS A 321 19.92 -17.13 9.10
N THR A 322 21.14 -17.27 9.61
CA THR A 322 21.37 -17.64 11.02
C THR A 322 20.79 -16.59 11.96
N ALA A 323 20.93 -15.31 11.63
CA ALA A 323 20.39 -14.22 12.43
C ALA A 323 18.85 -14.18 12.41
N LEU A 324 18.22 -14.47 11.27
CA LEU A 324 16.75 -14.63 11.18
C LEU A 324 16.25 -15.79 12.03
N ASP A 325 16.90 -16.96 11.93
CA ASP A 325 16.55 -18.14 12.73
C ASP A 325 16.67 -17.85 14.24
N GLN A 326 17.71 -17.10 14.64
CA GLN A 326 17.88 -16.63 16.03
C GLN A 326 16.83 -15.61 16.44
N LEU A 327 16.49 -14.66 15.57
CA LEU A 327 15.45 -13.65 15.82
C LEU A 327 14.10 -14.32 16.09
N PHE A 328 13.74 -15.32 15.29
CA PHE A 328 12.48 -16.05 15.44
C PHE A 328 12.47 -16.85 16.75
N ALA A 329 13.57 -17.50 17.12
CA ALA A 329 13.68 -18.20 18.39
C ALA A 329 13.58 -17.26 19.60
N GLN A 330 14.21 -16.08 19.55
CA GLN A 330 14.12 -15.07 20.60
C GLN A 330 12.70 -14.51 20.73
N ALA A 331 12.00 -14.32 19.61
CA ALA A 331 10.61 -13.91 19.61
C ALA A 331 9.71 -14.98 20.26
N ASP A 332 9.88 -16.26 19.91
CA ASP A 332 9.12 -17.36 20.53
C ASP A 332 9.37 -17.42 22.04
N GLU A 333 10.61 -17.25 22.49
CA GLU A 333 10.96 -17.21 23.92
C GLU A 333 10.34 -16.00 24.62
N ALA A 334 10.39 -14.81 24.00
CA ALA A 334 9.78 -13.59 24.53
C ALA A 334 8.27 -13.78 24.75
N ILE A 335 7.58 -14.35 23.75
CA ILE A 335 6.14 -14.64 23.80
C ILE A 335 5.85 -15.64 24.92
N HIS A 336 6.64 -16.70 25.03
CA HIS A 336 6.49 -17.66 26.13
C HIS A 336 6.65 -17.01 27.52
N ASN A 337 7.49 -15.98 27.62
CA ASN A 337 7.69 -15.18 28.82
C ASN A 337 6.63 -14.07 29.03
N GLY A 338 5.53 -14.10 28.27
CA GLY A 338 4.40 -13.18 28.38
C GLY A 338 4.65 -11.79 27.79
N VAL A 339 5.62 -11.64 26.87
CA VAL A 339 5.83 -10.40 26.12
C VAL A 339 4.77 -10.30 25.02
N ASN A 340 4.09 -9.16 24.94
CA ASN A 340 3.06 -8.89 23.93
C ASN A 340 3.36 -7.71 23.01
N ILE A 341 4.51 -7.05 23.19
CA ILE A 341 5.01 -6.03 22.27
C ILE A 341 6.44 -6.42 21.88
N LEU A 342 6.66 -6.76 20.62
CA LEU A 342 7.99 -7.06 20.09
C LEU A 342 8.45 -5.88 19.24
N VAL A 343 9.60 -5.31 19.59
CA VAL A 343 10.20 -4.19 18.87
C VAL A 343 11.41 -4.72 18.09
N LEU A 344 11.29 -4.85 16.77
CA LEU A 344 12.38 -5.22 15.88
C LEU A 344 13.23 -3.98 15.62
N SER A 345 14.49 -3.98 16.02
CA SER A 345 15.35 -2.79 15.93
C SER A 345 16.66 -3.04 15.20
N ASP A 346 16.94 -2.26 14.15
CA ASP A 346 18.24 -2.26 13.45
C ASP A 346 19.22 -1.21 14.05
N ARG A 347 18.91 -0.63 15.20
CA ARG A 347 19.88 0.20 15.93
C ARG A 347 21.10 -0.62 16.33
N GLY A 348 22.29 -0.01 16.21
CA GLY A 348 23.57 -0.64 16.56
C GLY A 348 24.36 -1.17 15.36
N VAL A 349 23.94 -0.87 14.12
CA VAL A 349 24.76 -1.08 12.92
C VAL A 349 26.13 -0.42 13.10
N ASN A 350 27.18 -1.20 12.87
CA ASN A 350 28.56 -0.75 13.01
C ASN A 350 29.47 -1.55 12.07
N ALA A 351 30.78 -1.29 12.10
CA ALA A 351 31.75 -1.96 11.21
C ALA A 351 31.75 -3.51 11.27
N LYS A 352 31.17 -4.13 12.31
CA LYS A 352 31.03 -5.59 12.44
C LYS A 352 29.60 -6.09 12.26
N GLN A 353 28.61 -5.28 12.61
CA GLN A 353 27.19 -5.66 12.57
C GLN A 353 26.50 -4.98 11.39
N ALA A 354 25.98 -5.77 10.47
CA ALA A 354 25.16 -5.32 9.35
C ALA A 354 23.66 -5.46 9.70
N PRO A 355 22.78 -4.60 9.15
CA PRO A 355 21.34 -4.68 9.41
C PRO A 355 20.70 -5.82 8.62
N ILE A 356 19.82 -6.57 9.26
CA ILE A 356 18.85 -7.42 8.56
C ILE A 356 17.82 -6.46 7.91
N PRO A 357 17.41 -6.65 6.64
CA PRO A 357 16.40 -5.80 6.03
C PRO A 357 15.12 -5.83 6.86
N ALA A 358 14.62 -4.65 7.24
CA ALA A 358 13.50 -4.54 8.17
C ALA A 358 12.24 -5.27 7.63
N LEU A 359 12.03 -5.19 6.31
CA LEU A 359 10.96 -5.93 5.65
C LEU A 359 11.10 -7.45 5.80
N LEU A 360 12.29 -7.99 5.60
CA LEU A 360 12.54 -9.43 5.68
C LEU A 360 12.37 -9.95 7.12
N ALA A 361 12.88 -9.21 8.11
CA ALA A 361 12.72 -9.53 9.52
C ALA A 361 11.24 -9.51 9.92
N THR A 362 10.52 -8.46 9.53
CA THR A 362 9.10 -8.26 9.87
C THR A 362 8.22 -9.33 9.23
N ALA A 363 8.29 -9.49 7.91
CA ALA A 363 7.47 -10.44 7.17
C ALA A 363 7.79 -11.89 7.59
N GLY A 364 9.08 -12.21 7.71
CA GLY A 364 9.55 -13.50 8.17
C GLY A 364 9.00 -13.88 9.54
N LEU A 365 9.10 -12.96 10.51
CA LEU A 365 8.58 -13.19 11.86
C LEU A 365 7.05 -13.25 11.84
N HIS A 366 6.38 -12.37 11.11
CA HIS A 366 4.93 -12.38 10.96
C HIS A 366 4.42 -13.75 10.52
N HIS A 367 5.00 -14.32 9.45
CA HIS A 367 4.62 -15.64 8.95
C HIS A 367 5.04 -16.79 9.87
N HIS A 368 6.20 -16.70 10.52
CA HIS A 368 6.62 -17.66 11.54
C HIS A 368 5.60 -17.75 12.68
N LEU A 369 5.16 -16.61 13.20
CA LEU A 369 4.16 -16.53 14.27
C LEU A 369 2.77 -17.01 13.82
N ILE A 370 2.40 -16.80 12.55
CA ILE A 370 1.15 -17.35 11.99
C ILE A 370 1.21 -18.88 11.96
N ARG A 371 2.31 -19.47 11.46
CA ARG A 371 2.50 -20.92 11.43
C ARG A 371 2.47 -21.54 12.82
N ASN A 372 3.01 -20.82 13.81
CA ASN A 372 3.03 -21.23 15.22
C ASN A 372 1.73 -20.89 15.98
N ARG A 373 0.79 -20.17 15.37
CA ARG A 373 -0.49 -19.71 15.98
C ARG A 373 -0.29 -18.82 17.20
N THR A 374 0.79 -18.04 17.20
CA THR A 374 1.15 -17.09 18.26
C THR A 374 1.04 -15.63 17.80
N ARG A 375 0.75 -15.37 16.51
CA ARG A 375 0.69 -14.02 15.94
C ARG A 375 -0.31 -13.11 16.64
N THR A 376 -1.47 -13.61 17.07
CA THR A 376 -2.52 -12.84 17.75
C THR A 376 -2.12 -12.44 19.18
N GLN A 377 -1.05 -13.01 19.74
CA GLN A 377 -0.63 -12.73 21.12
C GLN A 377 0.24 -11.47 21.22
N VAL A 378 0.77 -10.97 20.10
CA VAL A 378 1.76 -9.89 20.09
C VAL A 378 1.51 -8.83 19.04
N ALA A 379 1.98 -7.62 19.27
CA ALA A 379 2.17 -6.60 18.24
C ALA A 379 3.63 -6.58 17.77
N LEU A 380 3.84 -6.30 16.48
CA LEU A 380 5.17 -6.15 15.89
C LEU A 380 5.43 -4.67 15.58
N LEU A 381 6.35 -4.05 16.32
CA LEU A 381 6.84 -2.70 16.06
C LEU A 381 8.18 -2.77 15.38
N VAL A 382 8.44 -1.87 14.43
CA VAL A 382 9.66 -1.86 13.63
C VAL A 382 10.37 -0.52 13.82
N GLU A 383 11.49 -0.54 14.53
CA GLU A 383 12.43 0.58 14.64
C GLU A 383 13.51 0.39 13.57
N THR A 384 13.46 1.20 12.51
CA THR A 384 14.34 0.99 11.36
C THR A 384 14.99 2.24 10.81
N GLY A 385 16.26 2.11 10.43
CA GLY A 385 16.97 3.08 9.63
C GLY A 385 16.68 2.99 8.12
N GLU A 386 15.95 2.00 7.63
CA GLU A 386 15.75 1.78 6.19
C GLU A 386 14.50 2.49 5.62
N ALA A 387 13.43 2.56 6.43
CA ALA A 387 12.15 3.12 6.01
C ALA A 387 12.21 4.66 5.90
N ARG A 388 11.84 5.18 4.72
CA ARG A 388 11.84 6.62 4.45
C ARG A 388 10.84 7.06 3.37
N GLU A 389 10.40 6.13 2.53
CA GLU A 389 9.45 6.37 1.46
C GLU A 389 8.07 5.81 1.82
N VAL A 390 7.02 6.43 1.28
CA VAL A 390 5.63 5.95 1.41
C VAL A 390 5.50 4.46 1.06
N HIS A 391 6.21 4.02 0.03
CA HIS A 391 6.23 2.63 -0.37
C HIS A 391 6.82 1.71 0.72
N HIS A 392 7.91 2.10 1.39
CA HIS A 392 8.53 1.30 2.45
C HIS A 392 7.55 1.07 3.61
N PHE A 393 6.87 2.14 4.05
CA PHE A 393 5.85 2.06 5.10
C PHE A 393 4.68 1.15 4.69
N SER A 394 4.18 1.30 3.46
CA SER A 394 3.07 0.50 2.96
C SER A 394 3.41 -0.99 2.94
N VAL A 395 4.63 -1.33 2.49
CA VAL A 395 5.08 -2.73 2.42
C VAL A 395 5.26 -3.30 3.84
N LEU A 396 5.90 -2.58 4.76
CA LEU A 396 6.04 -3.02 6.15
C LEU A 396 4.70 -3.31 6.83
N ILE A 397 3.71 -2.41 6.69
CA ILE A 397 2.35 -2.61 7.24
C ILE A 397 1.68 -3.81 6.56
N GLY A 398 1.76 -3.90 5.22
CA GLY A 398 1.17 -4.99 4.45
C GLY A 398 1.73 -6.37 4.76
N TYR A 399 2.94 -6.45 5.34
CA TYR A 399 3.57 -7.69 5.83
C TYR A 399 3.60 -7.80 7.37
N GLY A 400 2.80 -7.01 8.07
CA GLY A 400 2.45 -7.28 9.47
C GLY A 400 3.06 -6.38 10.53
N ALA A 401 3.75 -5.29 10.16
CA ALA A 401 4.14 -4.24 11.11
C ALA A 401 2.91 -3.49 11.63
N THR A 402 2.73 -3.46 12.95
CA THR A 402 1.66 -2.71 13.62
C THR A 402 2.02 -1.24 13.78
N GLY A 403 3.31 -0.93 13.99
CA GLY A 403 3.83 0.43 14.08
C GLY A 403 5.28 0.50 13.61
N ILE A 404 5.68 1.64 13.03
CA ILE A 404 6.98 1.83 12.38
C ILE A 404 7.58 3.14 12.88
N ASN A 405 8.78 3.05 13.44
CA ASN A 405 9.59 4.20 13.80
C ASN A 405 10.77 4.35 12.83
N PRO A 406 10.70 5.28 11.86
CA PRO A 406 11.80 5.55 10.93
C PRO A 406 12.87 6.44 11.56
N TYR A 407 13.55 5.96 12.60
CA TYR A 407 14.42 6.81 13.43
C TYR A 407 15.50 7.56 12.63
N LEU A 408 16.10 6.90 11.63
CA LEU A 408 17.18 7.49 10.85
C LEU A 408 16.67 8.60 9.93
N ALA A 409 15.41 8.53 9.49
CA ALA A 409 14.77 9.61 8.75
C ALA A 409 14.60 10.84 9.64
N PHE A 410 14.16 10.67 10.90
CA PHE A 410 14.07 11.76 11.87
C PHE A 410 15.44 12.38 12.18
N GLU A 411 16.45 11.56 12.49
CA GLU A 411 17.82 12.07 12.72
C GLU A 411 18.39 12.80 11.49
N THR A 412 18.02 12.36 10.27
CA THR A 412 18.39 13.03 9.02
C THR A 412 17.68 14.38 8.87
N ILE A 413 16.40 14.45 9.22
CA ILE A 413 15.63 15.70 9.21
C ILE A 413 16.22 16.69 10.23
N ASP A 414 16.57 16.24 11.43
CA ASP A 414 17.21 17.08 12.46
C ASP A 414 18.50 17.71 11.93
N GLN A 415 19.33 16.92 11.25
CA GLN A 415 20.52 17.43 10.57
C GLN A 415 20.17 18.45 9.49
N MET A 416 19.16 18.20 8.66
CA MET A 416 18.73 19.11 7.59
C MET A 416 18.20 20.44 8.14
N VAL A 417 17.51 20.43 9.28
CA VAL A 417 17.08 21.65 10.01
C VAL A 417 18.31 22.38 10.54
N ALA A 418 19.22 21.68 11.23
CA ALA A 418 20.44 22.28 11.78
C ALA A 418 21.35 22.91 10.72
N GLU A 419 21.37 22.35 9.51
CA GLU A 419 22.10 22.87 8.35
C GLU A 419 21.36 24.01 7.62
N GLY A 420 20.12 24.31 7.99
CA GLY A 420 19.28 25.33 7.33
C GLY A 420 18.75 24.93 5.96
N THR A 421 18.81 23.65 5.60
CA THR A 421 18.31 23.14 4.31
C THR A 421 16.78 23.21 4.20
N LEU A 422 16.09 23.19 5.36
CA LEU A 422 14.63 23.29 5.48
C LEU A 422 14.15 24.72 5.80
N GLY A 423 15.00 25.74 5.67
CA GLY A 423 14.61 27.13 5.96
C GLY A 423 14.45 27.40 7.45
N GLU A 424 13.36 28.05 7.85
CA GLU A 424 13.05 28.45 9.24
C GLU A 424 12.18 27.43 9.99
N GLU A 425 11.98 26.24 9.45
CA GLU A 425 11.16 25.18 10.05
C GLU A 425 11.75 24.69 11.39
N SER A 426 10.91 24.50 12.41
CA SER A 426 11.32 23.87 13.66
C SER A 426 11.51 22.36 13.48
N VAL A 427 12.27 21.71 14.37
CA VAL A 427 12.45 20.25 14.32
C VAL A 427 11.11 19.54 14.55
N GLU A 428 10.32 20.04 15.50
CA GLU A 428 9.03 19.50 15.87
C GLU A 428 8.01 19.59 14.72
N ASP A 429 7.95 20.75 14.04
CA ASP A 429 7.05 20.93 12.88
C ASP A 429 7.50 20.05 11.70
N ALA A 430 8.81 19.94 11.46
CA ALA A 430 9.36 19.10 10.40
C ALA A 430 9.05 17.61 10.63
N HIS A 431 9.13 17.12 11.87
CA HIS A 431 8.74 15.76 12.24
C HIS A 431 7.25 15.54 12.05
N TYR A 432 6.42 16.47 12.52
CA TYR A 432 4.97 16.41 12.36
C TYR A 432 4.56 16.37 10.88
N HIS A 433 5.14 17.23 10.05
CA HIS A 433 4.92 17.23 8.60
C HIS A 433 5.38 15.93 7.96
N TYR A 434 6.54 15.40 8.34
CA TYR A 434 7.04 14.14 7.82
C TYR A 434 6.09 12.97 8.12
N VAL A 435 5.64 12.84 9.37
CA VAL A 435 4.66 11.81 9.79
C VAL A 435 3.36 11.97 9.00
N LYS A 436 2.83 13.19 8.93
CA LYS A 436 1.62 13.51 8.16
C LYS A 436 1.75 13.13 6.68
N ALA A 437 2.89 13.42 6.06
CA ALA A 437 3.17 13.06 4.67
C ALA A 437 3.19 11.54 4.47
N ALA A 438 3.85 10.81 5.38
CA ALA A 438 3.93 9.36 5.34
C ALA A 438 2.54 8.72 5.48
N VAL A 439 1.74 9.14 6.48
CA VAL A 439 0.38 8.62 6.73
C VAL A 439 -0.55 8.89 5.55
N LYS A 440 -0.55 10.12 5.01
CA LYS A 440 -1.34 10.47 3.81
C LYS A 440 -0.91 9.65 2.60
N GLY A 441 0.39 9.42 2.44
CA GLY A 441 0.93 8.58 1.39
C GLY A 441 0.45 7.12 1.51
N VAL A 442 0.49 6.54 2.71
CA VAL A 442 0.01 5.17 2.92
C VAL A 442 -1.50 5.09 2.66
N LEU A 443 -2.29 6.04 3.16
CA LEU A 443 -3.73 6.14 2.85
C LEU A 443 -3.99 6.19 1.33
N LYS A 444 -3.19 6.96 0.60
CA LYS A 444 -3.27 6.98 -0.87
C LYS A 444 -2.96 5.63 -1.49
N VAL A 445 -1.99 4.88 -0.97
CA VAL A 445 -1.62 3.55 -1.47
C VAL A 445 -2.76 2.55 -1.26
N ILE A 446 -3.31 2.45 -0.04
CA ILE A 446 -4.40 1.50 0.24
C ILE A 446 -5.67 1.85 -0.55
N SER A 447 -5.92 3.15 -0.76
CA SER A 447 -7.05 3.64 -1.54
C SER A 447 -7.00 3.19 -3.01
N LYS A 448 -5.82 2.88 -3.56
CA LYS A 448 -5.69 2.33 -4.93
C LYS A 448 -6.38 0.98 -5.09
N MET A 449 -6.54 0.21 -4.01
CA MET A 449 -7.28 -1.04 -3.99
C MET A 449 -8.73 -0.85 -3.52
N GLY A 450 -9.13 0.38 -3.15
CA GLY A 450 -10.44 0.66 -2.56
C GLY A 450 -10.56 0.22 -1.10
N ILE A 451 -9.43 0.01 -0.41
CA ILE A 451 -9.38 -0.31 1.02
C ILE A 451 -9.44 1.00 1.81
N SER A 452 -10.27 1.03 2.85
CA SER A 452 -10.56 2.25 3.61
C SER A 452 -9.90 2.25 5.00
N THR A 453 -9.54 1.11 5.59
CA THR A 453 -8.81 1.07 6.88
C THR A 453 -7.41 0.50 6.75
N LEU A 454 -6.48 1.03 7.57
CA LEU A 454 -5.18 0.41 7.75
C LEU A 454 -5.26 -0.96 8.42
N GLN A 455 -6.24 -1.18 9.29
CA GLN A 455 -6.42 -2.45 9.97
C GLN A 455 -6.70 -3.59 8.96
N SER A 456 -7.56 -3.37 7.97
CA SER A 456 -7.81 -4.35 6.90
C SER A 456 -6.62 -4.52 5.95
N TYR A 457 -5.74 -3.51 5.86
CA TYR A 457 -4.54 -3.55 5.01
C TYR A 457 -3.37 -4.27 5.69
N HIS A 458 -3.33 -4.27 7.02
CA HIS A 458 -2.31 -4.91 7.83
C HIS A 458 -2.27 -6.41 7.57
N GLY A 459 -1.11 -6.91 7.12
CA GLY A 459 -0.94 -8.32 6.77
C GLY A 459 -1.66 -8.78 5.48
N ALA A 460 -2.36 -7.91 4.75
CA ALA A 460 -3.14 -8.28 3.57
C ALA A 460 -2.30 -8.54 2.31
N GLN A 461 -1.02 -8.18 2.30
CA GLN A 461 -0.07 -8.41 1.20
C GLN A 461 -0.56 -7.94 -0.19
N ILE A 462 -0.98 -6.68 -0.31
CA ILE A 462 -1.47 -6.10 -1.58
C ILE A 462 -0.30 -5.72 -2.51
N PHE A 463 0.56 -6.71 -2.78
CA PHE A 463 1.79 -6.56 -3.52
C PHE A 463 2.04 -7.76 -4.43
N GLU A 464 2.82 -7.54 -5.48
CA GLU A 464 3.43 -8.58 -6.29
C GLU A 464 4.95 -8.47 -6.19
N ALA A 465 5.63 -9.60 -5.99
CA ALA A 465 7.08 -9.67 -6.03
C ALA A 465 7.56 -9.89 -7.47
N LEU A 466 8.59 -9.12 -7.87
CA LEU A 466 9.26 -9.25 -9.16
C LEU A 466 10.75 -9.49 -8.94
N GLY A 467 11.22 -10.69 -9.28
CA GLY A 467 12.63 -11.06 -9.18
C GLY A 467 13.05 -11.64 -7.84
N LEU A 468 12.12 -12.15 -7.03
CA LEU A 468 12.39 -12.95 -5.83
C LEU A 468 12.07 -14.42 -6.12
N ASN A 469 12.95 -15.35 -5.73
CA ASN A 469 12.68 -16.77 -5.97
C ASN A 469 11.54 -17.32 -5.09
N GLN A 470 10.92 -18.42 -5.55
CA GLN A 470 9.75 -18.97 -4.87
C GLN A 470 10.07 -19.47 -3.45
N ALA A 471 11.26 -20.05 -3.22
CA ALA A 471 11.65 -20.56 -1.91
C ALA A 471 11.73 -19.46 -0.83
N LEU A 472 12.27 -18.28 -1.18
CA LEU A 472 12.32 -17.12 -0.30
C LEU A 472 10.90 -16.61 0.00
N VAL A 473 10.06 -16.51 -1.03
CA VAL A 473 8.68 -16.05 -0.89
C VAL A 473 7.87 -17.01 -0.02
N ASP A 474 7.93 -18.32 -0.28
CA ASP A 474 7.23 -19.33 0.52
C ASP A 474 7.62 -19.25 1.99
N GLN A 475 8.90 -19.01 2.28
CA GLN A 475 9.41 -18.97 3.64
C GLN A 475 9.09 -17.67 4.38
N TYR A 476 9.28 -16.50 3.76
CA TYR A 476 9.26 -15.20 4.44
C TYR A 476 8.14 -14.25 3.99
N PHE A 477 7.52 -14.49 2.84
CA PHE A 477 6.46 -13.65 2.25
C PHE A 477 5.30 -14.53 1.74
N THR A 478 4.91 -15.53 2.54
CA THR A 478 4.03 -16.61 2.09
C THR A 478 2.74 -16.06 1.48
N TRP A 479 2.34 -16.62 0.33
CA TRP A 479 1.18 -16.25 -0.51
C TRP A 479 1.36 -15.04 -1.43
N THR A 480 2.50 -14.36 -1.39
CA THR A 480 2.79 -13.30 -2.36
C THR A 480 3.07 -13.89 -3.75
N PRO A 481 2.44 -13.40 -4.83
CA PRO A 481 2.75 -13.84 -6.18
C PRO A 481 4.19 -13.45 -6.59
N THR A 482 4.97 -14.41 -7.10
CA THR A 482 6.24 -14.16 -7.78
C THR A 482 6.30 -14.90 -9.12
N ARG A 483 5.86 -14.24 -10.19
CA ARG A 483 5.73 -14.89 -11.51
C ARG A 483 7.06 -14.98 -12.27
N ILE A 484 7.97 -14.08 -11.94
CA ILE A 484 9.32 -14.04 -12.49
C ILE A 484 10.25 -14.10 -11.29
N GLU A 485 10.83 -15.28 -11.10
CA GLU A 485 11.77 -15.57 -10.02
C GLU A 485 13.12 -14.85 -10.25
N GLY A 486 13.94 -14.79 -9.20
CA GLY A 486 15.26 -14.18 -9.27
C GLY A 486 16.10 -14.48 -8.05
N ILE A 487 16.43 -13.44 -7.28
CA ILE A 487 17.35 -13.53 -6.16
C ILE A 487 16.78 -14.32 -4.99
N GLY A 488 17.66 -14.94 -4.21
CA GLY A 488 17.37 -15.57 -2.93
C GLY A 488 18.03 -14.85 -1.77
N LEU A 489 18.10 -15.53 -0.63
CA LEU A 489 18.62 -14.96 0.60
C LEU A 489 20.12 -14.61 0.53
N ALA A 490 20.91 -15.40 -0.19
CA ALA A 490 22.35 -15.20 -0.34
C ALA A 490 22.68 -13.93 -1.14
N GLU A 491 21.94 -13.67 -2.22
CA GLU A 491 22.11 -12.45 -3.01
C GLU A 491 21.66 -11.21 -2.24
N ILE A 492 20.56 -11.31 -1.46
CA ILE A 492 20.12 -10.23 -0.55
C ILE A 492 21.21 -9.93 0.48
N GLU A 493 21.83 -10.96 1.07
CA GLU A 493 22.93 -10.80 2.00
C GLU A 493 24.12 -10.07 1.35
N GLU A 494 24.53 -10.46 0.15
CA GLU A 494 25.63 -9.80 -0.57
C GLU A 494 25.32 -8.33 -0.90
N GLU A 495 24.09 -7.98 -1.28
CA GLU A 495 23.70 -6.59 -1.52
C GLU A 495 23.82 -5.73 -0.25
N ILE A 496 23.40 -6.26 0.90
CA ILE A 496 23.58 -5.60 2.19
C ILE A 496 25.06 -5.42 2.50
N LEU A 497 25.86 -6.48 2.34
CA LEU A 497 27.30 -6.45 2.59
C LEU A 497 28.04 -5.49 1.66
N ARG A 498 27.58 -5.29 0.41
CA ARG A 498 28.12 -4.27 -0.51
C ARG A 498 27.87 -2.85 0.03
N ARG A 499 26.65 -2.55 0.49
CA ARG A 499 26.33 -1.24 1.11
C ARG A 499 27.10 -1.04 2.42
N HIS A 500 27.14 -2.06 3.27
CA HIS A 500 27.83 -2.06 4.55
C HIS A 500 29.34 -1.81 4.40
N ARG A 501 30.03 -2.53 3.49
CA ARG A 501 31.45 -2.30 3.19
C ARG A 501 31.73 -0.90 2.66
N LYS A 502 30.79 -0.32 1.90
CA LYS A 502 30.91 1.05 1.39
C LYS A 502 30.79 2.07 2.52
N ALA A 503 29.89 1.84 3.49
CA ALA A 503 29.68 2.67 4.66
C ALA A 503 30.83 2.57 5.67
N PHE A 504 31.39 1.37 5.86
CA PHE A 504 32.48 1.08 6.81
C PHE A 504 33.75 0.61 6.08
N PRO A 505 34.44 1.47 5.32
CA PRO A 505 35.65 1.07 4.62
C PRO A 505 36.78 0.76 5.60
N PRO A 506 37.66 -0.23 5.31
CA PRO A 506 38.76 -0.60 6.19
C PRO A 506 39.81 0.51 6.37
N ARG A 507 39.81 1.53 5.51
CA ARG A 507 40.58 2.76 5.66
C ARG A 507 39.69 3.96 5.33
N LEU A 508 39.60 4.91 6.25
CA LEU A 508 38.92 6.18 6.04
C LEU A 508 39.77 7.06 5.11
N ASN A 509 39.32 7.24 3.88
CA ASN A 509 40.00 8.09 2.90
C ASN A 509 39.04 9.21 2.46
N GLY A 510 39.20 10.42 3.02
CA GLY A 510 38.48 11.62 2.60
C GLY A 510 37.29 12.01 3.49
N VAL A 511 36.51 12.99 3.00
CA VAL A 511 35.27 13.47 3.66
C VAL A 511 34.16 12.46 3.38
N GLU A 512 33.52 11.96 4.44
CA GLU A 512 32.36 11.09 4.30
C GLU A 512 31.16 11.92 3.81
N VAL A 513 30.75 11.70 2.56
CA VAL A 513 29.56 12.32 1.97
C VAL A 513 28.61 11.24 1.46
N LEU A 514 27.33 11.58 1.37
CA LEU A 514 26.34 10.72 0.74
C LEU A 514 26.58 10.62 -0.77
N ASP A 515 26.19 9.48 -1.33
CA ASP A 515 26.19 9.32 -2.78
C ASP A 515 25.22 10.31 -3.42
N PRO A 516 25.52 10.83 -4.63
CA PRO A 516 24.67 11.81 -5.30
C PRO A 516 23.29 11.28 -5.68
N GLY A 517 23.11 9.95 -5.75
CA GLY A 517 21.92 9.29 -6.27
C GLY A 517 21.92 9.20 -7.79
N GLY A 518 20.73 9.15 -8.37
CA GLY A 518 20.49 9.08 -9.81
C GLY A 518 19.47 8.02 -10.19
N VAL A 519 18.46 7.83 -9.34
CA VAL A 519 17.32 6.91 -9.55
C VAL A 519 16.11 7.68 -10.07
N TYR A 520 15.82 8.86 -9.51
CA TYR A 520 14.68 9.68 -9.95
C TYR A 520 15.05 10.60 -11.12
N GLN A 521 16.32 10.98 -11.23
CA GLN A 521 16.85 11.79 -12.30
C GLN A 521 18.18 11.23 -12.81
N TRP A 522 18.31 11.13 -14.14
CA TRP A 522 19.56 10.67 -14.75
C TRP A 522 20.78 11.47 -14.28
N ARG A 523 21.81 10.73 -13.87
CA ARG A 523 23.17 11.23 -13.64
C ARG A 523 24.19 10.37 -14.37
N TYR A 524 25.34 10.96 -14.69
CA TYR A 524 26.41 10.26 -15.40
C TYR A 524 26.97 9.07 -14.60
N ASP A 525 27.07 9.23 -13.27
CA ASP A 525 27.58 8.27 -12.30
C ASP A 525 26.47 7.59 -11.47
N GLY A 526 25.21 7.78 -11.84
CA GLY A 526 24.03 7.26 -11.15
C GLY A 526 23.55 5.90 -11.66
N GLU A 527 22.28 5.60 -11.39
CA GLU A 527 21.61 4.43 -11.96
C GLU A 527 21.48 4.58 -13.48
N GLN A 528 21.34 3.46 -14.18
CA GLN A 528 21.12 3.51 -15.60
C GLN A 528 19.71 4.02 -15.93
N HIS A 529 19.61 4.86 -16.96
CA HIS A 529 18.32 5.27 -17.55
C HIS A 529 18.30 4.95 -19.04
N LEU A 530 17.15 4.46 -19.53
CA LEU A 530 16.91 4.26 -20.97
C LEU A 530 16.93 5.60 -21.73
N PHE A 531 16.35 6.64 -21.14
CA PHE A 531 16.37 8.00 -21.65
C PHE A 531 17.50 8.80 -20.99
N ASN A 532 18.57 9.00 -21.74
CA ASN A 532 19.72 9.79 -21.31
C ASN A 532 20.05 10.85 -22.38
N PRO A 533 20.91 11.84 -22.09
CA PRO A 533 21.19 12.92 -23.03
C PRO A 533 21.67 12.45 -24.39
N GLN A 534 22.40 11.34 -24.46
CA GLN A 534 22.90 10.78 -25.71
C GLN A 534 21.76 10.17 -26.54
N THR A 535 20.92 9.32 -25.94
CA THR A 535 19.81 8.67 -26.65
C THR A 535 18.78 9.71 -27.11
N VAL A 536 18.47 10.70 -26.28
CA VAL A 536 17.57 11.81 -26.62
C VAL A 536 18.15 12.65 -27.77
N HIS A 537 19.43 13.01 -27.71
CA HIS A 537 20.06 13.82 -28.75
C HIS A 537 20.08 13.10 -30.11
N GLN A 538 20.45 11.82 -30.13
CA GLN A 538 20.48 11.02 -31.36
C GLN A 538 19.09 10.90 -31.99
N LEU A 539 18.05 10.67 -31.19
CA LEU A 539 16.67 10.59 -31.69
C LEU A 539 16.22 11.94 -32.28
N GLN A 540 16.47 13.04 -31.57
CA GLN A 540 16.13 14.38 -32.07
C GLN A 540 16.86 14.72 -33.37
N LEU A 541 18.15 14.40 -33.47
CA LEU A 541 18.95 14.63 -34.67
C LEU A 541 18.44 13.81 -35.86
N ALA A 542 18.14 12.53 -35.63
CA ALA A 542 17.58 11.64 -36.66
C ALA A 542 16.26 12.18 -37.22
N CYS A 543 15.33 12.56 -36.35
CA CYS A 543 14.02 13.08 -36.77
C CYS A 543 14.12 14.45 -37.46
N ARG A 544 15.01 15.35 -37.00
CA ARG A 544 15.17 16.69 -37.60
C ARG A 544 15.87 16.66 -38.97
N THR A 545 16.81 15.75 -39.17
CA THR A 545 17.59 15.65 -40.41
C THR A 545 17.03 14.63 -41.40
N GLY A 546 16.07 13.81 -40.99
CA GLY A 546 15.57 12.69 -41.80
C GLY A 546 16.61 11.60 -42.03
N ASN A 547 17.65 11.50 -41.19
CA ASN A 547 18.77 10.60 -41.39
C ASN A 547 18.55 9.25 -40.70
N TYR A 548 18.22 8.22 -41.49
CA TYR A 548 18.00 6.87 -40.98
C TYR A 548 19.24 6.23 -40.36
N ASN A 549 20.46 6.54 -40.82
CA ASN A 549 21.68 6.01 -40.22
C ASN A 549 21.85 6.50 -38.78
N VAL A 550 21.48 7.75 -38.49
CA VAL A 550 21.47 8.28 -37.11
C VAL A 550 20.39 7.57 -36.27
N PHE A 551 19.23 7.26 -36.86
CA PHE A 551 18.21 6.45 -36.18
C PHE A 551 18.69 5.02 -35.88
N GLN A 552 19.47 4.41 -36.77
CA GLN A 552 20.11 3.12 -36.53
C GLN A 552 21.15 3.19 -35.40
N GLN A 553 21.90 4.28 -35.30
CA GLN A 553 22.81 4.50 -34.15
C GLN A 553 22.04 4.66 -32.83
N TYR A 554 20.95 5.43 -32.84
CA TYR A 554 20.04 5.56 -31.69
C TYR A 554 19.48 4.18 -31.26
N SER A 555 18.87 3.46 -32.20
CA SER A 555 18.25 2.16 -31.91
C SER A 555 19.29 1.12 -31.49
N THR A 556 20.50 1.13 -32.06
CA THR A 556 21.61 0.28 -31.59
C THR A 556 21.99 0.63 -30.16
N THR A 557 22.12 1.92 -29.82
CA THR A 557 22.45 2.36 -28.46
C THR A 557 21.38 1.97 -27.45
N VAL A 558 20.11 2.06 -27.83
CA VAL A 558 18.97 1.67 -26.98
C VAL A 558 18.81 0.15 -26.90
N ASN A 559 19.10 -0.59 -27.98
CA ASN A 559 18.93 -2.04 -28.09
C ASN A 559 20.15 -2.84 -27.66
N ASP A 560 21.34 -2.24 -27.55
CA ASP A 560 22.54 -2.88 -26.98
C ASP A 560 22.42 -3.00 -25.45
N GLN A 561 21.29 -3.59 -25.04
CA GLN A 561 20.94 -3.99 -23.68
C GLN A 561 21.51 -5.38 -23.36
N SER A 562 22.21 -5.99 -24.33
CA SER A 562 22.92 -7.26 -24.16
C SER A 562 24.02 -7.19 -23.08
N ARG A 563 24.48 -5.98 -22.74
CA ARG A 563 25.48 -5.71 -21.70
C ARG A 563 24.93 -4.99 -20.47
N LYS A 564 23.68 -4.49 -20.53
CA LYS A 564 23.09 -3.55 -19.58
C LYS A 564 21.57 -3.70 -19.58
N LEU A 565 21.09 -4.63 -18.76
CA LEU A 565 19.70 -5.08 -18.73
C LEU A 565 18.85 -4.05 -17.98
N ALA A 566 17.88 -3.43 -18.66
CA ALA A 566 16.95 -2.48 -18.03
C ALA A 566 15.50 -2.97 -18.03
N THR A 567 15.13 -3.84 -18.98
CA THR A 567 13.75 -4.31 -19.14
C THR A 567 13.70 -5.83 -19.25
N LEU A 568 12.57 -6.45 -18.93
CA LEU A 568 12.43 -7.91 -19.06
C LEU A 568 12.60 -8.38 -20.51
N ARG A 569 12.16 -7.60 -21.50
CA ARG A 569 12.36 -7.92 -22.93
C ARG A 569 13.83 -7.95 -23.34
N SER A 570 14.73 -7.32 -22.57
CA SER A 570 16.17 -7.35 -22.81
C SER A 570 16.77 -8.76 -22.61
N LEU A 571 16.08 -9.62 -21.85
CA LEU A 571 16.47 -11.01 -21.63
C LEU A 571 16.08 -11.95 -22.78
N LEU A 572 15.27 -11.46 -23.72
CA LEU A 572 14.74 -12.25 -24.83
C LEU A 572 15.59 -12.05 -26.08
N THR A 573 15.80 -13.13 -26.84
CA THR A 573 16.44 -13.08 -28.17
C THR A 573 15.54 -13.72 -29.22
N PHE A 574 15.64 -13.22 -30.46
CA PHE A 574 14.88 -13.77 -31.58
C PHE A 574 15.54 -15.04 -32.11
N LYS A 575 14.76 -16.11 -32.23
CA LYS A 575 15.15 -17.29 -33.01
C LYS A 575 14.77 -17.06 -34.48
N PHE A 576 15.73 -16.55 -35.25
CA PHE A 576 15.53 -16.28 -36.67
C PHE A 576 15.37 -17.55 -37.50
N ALA A 577 14.68 -17.42 -38.64
CA ALA A 577 14.61 -18.48 -39.64
C ALA A 577 15.99 -18.71 -40.27
N ASN A 578 16.24 -19.94 -40.76
CA ASN A 578 17.51 -20.29 -41.39
C ASN A 578 17.79 -19.48 -42.66
N GLU A 579 16.73 -19.10 -43.38
CA GLU A 579 16.80 -18.32 -44.61
C GLU A 579 16.05 -16.99 -44.41
N PRO A 580 16.75 -15.83 -44.49
CA PRO A 580 16.11 -14.54 -44.45
C PRO A 580 15.38 -14.24 -45.77
N ILE A 581 14.26 -13.54 -45.69
CA ILE A 581 13.54 -13.04 -46.87
C ILE A 581 14.09 -11.67 -47.31
N PRO A 582 13.97 -11.31 -48.60
CA PRO A 582 14.21 -9.95 -49.06
C PRO A 582 13.31 -8.93 -48.36
N ILE A 583 13.83 -7.73 -48.08
CA ILE A 583 13.07 -6.66 -47.41
C ILE A 583 11.85 -6.21 -48.23
N ASP A 584 11.92 -6.34 -49.56
CA ASP A 584 10.84 -5.98 -50.48
C ASP A 584 9.63 -6.92 -50.38
N GLU A 585 9.78 -8.09 -49.76
CA GLU A 585 8.68 -9.02 -49.46
C GLU A 585 7.99 -8.70 -48.12
N VAL A 586 8.57 -7.82 -47.30
CA VAL A 586 7.98 -7.39 -46.03
C VAL A 586 6.82 -6.42 -46.28
N GLU A 587 5.82 -6.45 -45.39
CA GLU A 587 4.70 -5.51 -45.40
C GLU A 587 5.20 -4.05 -45.50
N PRO A 588 4.61 -3.23 -46.39
CA PRO A 588 5.07 -1.86 -46.61
C PRO A 588 4.85 -0.97 -45.39
N VAL A 589 5.68 0.07 -45.26
CA VAL A 589 5.68 0.97 -44.09
C VAL A 589 4.31 1.62 -43.88
N GLU A 590 3.61 1.97 -44.97
CA GLU A 590 2.29 2.58 -44.97
C GLU A 590 1.22 1.72 -44.27
N GLU A 591 1.37 0.40 -44.26
CA GLU A 591 0.47 -0.50 -43.54
C GLU A 591 0.91 -0.73 -42.09
N ILE A 592 2.23 -0.80 -41.86
CA ILE A 592 2.80 -0.97 -40.51
C ILE A 592 2.44 0.22 -39.62
N VAL A 593 2.62 1.46 -40.10
CA VAL A 593 2.40 2.68 -39.30
C VAL A 593 0.95 2.87 -38.86
N LYS A 594 -0.03 2.27 -39.54
CA LYS A 594 -1.45 2.28 -39.13
C LYS A 594 -1.67 1.58 -37.79
N ARG A 595 -0.76 0.69 -37.39
CA ARG A 595 -0.78 0.00 -36.10
C ARG A 595 -0.27 0.89 -34.96
N PHE A 596 0.47 1.96 -35.28
CA PHE A 596 1.03 2.86 -34.29
C PHE A 596 -0.04 3.81 -33.75
N LYS A 597 0.04 4.05 -32.44
CA LYS A 597 -0.80 4.99 -31.72
C LYS A 597 0.09 5.86 -30.84
N THR A 598 -0.15 7.16 -30.82
CA THR A 598 0.47 8.00 -29.80
C THR A 598 -0.26 7.75 -28.48
N GLY A 599 0.48 7.79 -27.37
CA GLY A 599 -0.10 7.69 -26.02
C GLY A 599 -1.14 8.76 -25.75
N ALA A 600 -2.00 8.50 -24.77
CA ALA A 600 -3.02 9.44 -24.31
C ALA A 600 -2.37 10.50 -23.41
N MET A 601 -2.05 11.67 -23.96
CA MET A 601 -1.47 12.80 -23.23
C MET A 601 -2.48 13.94 -23.25
N SER A 602 -2.86 14.45 -22.08
CA SER A 602 -3.97 15.39 -21.96
C SER A 602 -3.61 16.78 -22.47
N TYR A 603 -4.59 17.45 -23.07
CA TYR A 603 -4.56 18.90 -23.18
C TYR A 603 -4.55 19.50 -21.76
N GLY A 604 -3.48 20.22 -21.41
CA GLY A 604 -3.21 20.68 -20.05
C GLY A 604 -1.92 20.09 -19.45
N SER A 605 -1.59 18.82 -19.73
CA SER A 605 -0.27 18.28 -19.38
C SER A 605 0.80 18.64 -20.42
N ILE A 606 0.39 18.75 -21.69
CA ILE A 606 1.23 19.21 -22.80
C ILE A 606 0.61 20.44 -23.46
N SER A 607 1.44 21.21 -24.18
CA SER A 607 0.98 22.40 -24.89
C SER A 607 0.02 22.06 -26.03
N LYS A 608 -0.78 23.05 -26.45
CA LYS A 608 -1.68 22.93 -27.60
C LYS A 608 -0.93 22.49 -28.85
N GLU A 609 0.21 23.12 -29.10
CA GLU A 609 1.05 22.90 -30.26
C GLU A 609 1.58 21.46 -30.29
N ALA A 610 2.05 20.95 -29.14
CA ALA A 610 2.49 19.56 -29.04
C ALA A 610 1.34 18.58 -29.31
N HIS A 611 0.17 18.83 -28.70
CA HIS A 611 -1.01 17.96 -28.83
C HIS A 611 -1.55 17.93 -30.27
N GLU A 612 -1.72 19.10 -30.90
CA GLU A 612 -2.17 19.23 -32.28
C GLU A 612 -1.15 18.64 -33.26
N THR A 613 0.16 18.83 -33.01
CA THR A 613 1.21 18.26 -33.87
C THR A 613 1.14 16.73 -33.91
N LEU A 614 0.92 16.08 -32.76
CA LEU A 614 0.77 14.63 -32.70
C LEU A 614 -0.46 14.16 -33.50
N ALA A 615 -1.60 14.86 -33.37
CA ALA A 615 -2.80 14.52 -34.11
C ALA A 615 -2.60 14.65 -35.63
N ILE A 616 -2.03 15.78 -36.09
CA ILE A 616 -1.72 15.98 -37.51
C ILE A 616 -0.78 14.89 -38.03
N ALA A 617 0.30 14.59 -37.30
CA ALA A 617 1.28 13.59 -37.71
C ALA A 617 0.65 12.19 -37.85
N MET A 618 -0.13 11.75 -36.86
CA MET A 618 -0.76 10.44 -36.89
C MET A 618 -1.83 10.33 -37.98
N ASN A 619 -2.62 11.39 -38.19
CA ASN A 619 -3.63 11.43 -39.24
C ASN A 619 -3.00 11.37 -40.65
N ARG A 620 -1.86 12.05 -40.86
CA ARG A 620 -1.13 12.00 -42.14
C ARG A 620 -0.63 10.61 -42.50
N ILE A 621 -0.17 9.85 -41.51
CA ILE A 621 0.37 8.49 -41.73
C ILE A 621 -0.72 7.40 -41.58
N GLY A 622 -1.97 7.76 -41.35
CA GLY A 622 -3.07 6.80 -41.16
C GLY A 622 -3.04 6.04 -39.84
N GLY A 623 -2.19 6.45 -38.89
CA GLY A 623 -2.20 5.94 -37.51
C GLY A 623 -3.27 6.63 -36.66
N ARG A 624 -3.17 6.53 -35.33
CA ARG A 624 -4.18 7.14 -34.43
C ARG A 624 -3.54 7.92 -33.29
N SER A 625 -4.00 9.14 -33.06
CA SER A 625 -3.73 9.88 -31.82
C SER A 625 -4.87 9.75 -30.82
N ASN A 626 -4.59 10.07 -29.55
CA ASN A 626 -5.54 10.02 -28.45
C ASN A 626 -5.59 11.39 -27.74
N THR A 627 -6.79 11.86 -27.40
CA THR A 627 -7.01 13.15 -26.72
C THR A 627 -6.35 13.26 -25.35
N GLY A 628 -6.15 12.13 -24.67
CA GLY A 628 -5.93 12.17 -23.23
C GLY A 628 -7.19 12.63 -22.49
N GLU A 629 -7.04 12.91 -21.20
CA GLU A 629 -8.15 13.14 -20.26
C GLU A 629 -8.77 14.54 -20.33
N GLY A 630 -8.07 15.52 -20.91
CA GLY A 630 -8.41 16.95 -20.85
C GLY A 630 -9.42 17.44 -21.89
N GLY A 631 -10.06 16.53 -22.62
CA GLY A 631 -10.97 16.87 -23.71
C GLY A 631 -10.28 17.35 -24.99
N GLU A 632 -11.08 17.83 -25.94
CA GLU A 632 -10.60 18.34 -27.22
C GLU A 632 -11.48 19.49 -27.73
N ASP A 633 -10.84 20.55 -28.25
CA ASP A 633 -11.54 21.70 -28.82
C ASP A 633 -12.32 21.30 -30.09
N PRO A 634 -13.65 21.54 -30.17
CA PRO A 634 -14.46 21.24 -31.34
C PRO A 634 -13.99 21.88 -32.64
N ALA A 635 -13.24 22.99 -32.59
CA ALA A 635 -12.64 23.61 -33.78
C ALA A 635 -11.69 22.66 -34.53
N ARG A 636 -11.17 21.62 -33.85
CA ARG A 636 -10.28 20.61 -34.44
C ARG A 636 -11.02 19.55 -35.26
N TYR A 637 -12.35 19.50 -35.19
CA TYR A 637 -13.14 18.45 -35.85
C TYR A 637 -13.25 18.62 -37.36
N THR A 638 -13.00 19.83 -37.86
CA THR A 638 -12.93 20.16 -39.27
C THR A 638 -11.49 20.13 -39.78
N LEU A 639 -11.32 19.82 -41.07
CA LEU A 639 -10.02 19.88 -41.72
C LEU A 639 -9.53 21.33 -41.83
N ASP A 640 -8.22 21.51 -41.66
CA ASP A 640 -7.56 22.78 -41.90
C ASP A 640 -7.48 23.08 -43.41
N PRO A 641 -7.28 24.35 -43.82
CA PRO A 641 -7.22 24.73 -45.22
C PRO A 641 -6.13 24.01 -46.05
N ASN A 642 -5.09 23.50 -45.39
CA ASN A 642 -4.01 22.75 -46.01
C ASN A 642 -4.28 21.23 -46.12
N GLY A 643 -5.47 20.77 -45.68
CA GLY A 643 -5.88 19.37 -45.67
C GLY A 643 -5.47 18.59 -44.42
N ASP A 644 -4.78 19.21 -43.45
CA ASP A 644 -4.44 18.57 -42.19
C ASP A 644 -5.67 18.38 -41.30
N SER A 645 -5.67 17.30 -40.51
CA SER A 645 -6.65 17.09 -39.46
C SER A 645 -5.98 17.18 -38.10
N ARG A 646 -6.44 18.13 -37.28
CA ARG A 646 -6.06 18.26 -35.87
C ARG A 646 -6.91 17.40 -34.94
N ASN A 647 -7.93 16.72 -35.46
CA ASN A 647 -8.85 15.88 -34.69
C ASN A 647 -8.14 14.62 -34.21
N SER A 648 -8.21 14.31 -32.92
CA SER A 648 -7.67 13.03 -32.42
C SER A 648 -8.61 11.88 -32.76
N ALA A 649 -8.08 10.80 -33.35
CA ALA A 649 -8.89 9.65 -33.76
C ALA A 649 -9.53 8.89 -32.57
N ILE A 650 -8.90 8.95 -31.39
CA ILE A 650 -9.37 8.29 -30.17
C ILE A 650 -9.72 9.37 -29.14
N LYS A 651 -10.94 9.30 -28.59
CA LYS A 651 -11.40 10.15 -27.48
C LYS A 651 -11.38 9.34 -26.18
N GLN A 652 -10.73 9.85 -25.14
CA GLN A 652 -10.68 9.19 -23.84
C GLN A 652 -11.86 9.62 -22.96
N VAL A 653 -12.42 8.65 -22.23
CA VAL A 653 -13.41 8.88 -21.18
C VAL A 653 -12.79 8.48 -19.84
N ALA A 654 -12.26 9.47 -19.11
CA ALA A 654 -11.60 9.29 -17.81
C ALA A 654 -12.48 9.74 -16.64
N SER A 655 -12.09 9.44 -15.40
CA SER A 655 -12.89 9.65 -14.17
C SER A 655 -13.49 11.05 -14.06
N GLY A 656 -12.72 12.10 -14.35
CA GLY A 656 -13.16 13.49 -14.28
C GLY A 656 -14.14 13.92 -15.37
N ARG A 657 -14.27 13.17 -16.47
CA ARG A 657 -15.15 13.48 -17.62
C ARG A 657 -15.00 14.96 -18.09
N PHE A 658 -13.77 15.44 -18.24
CA PHE A 658 -13.49 16.86 -18.51
C PHE A 658 -13.89 17.35 -19.91
N GLY A 659 -13.68 16.52 -20.93
CA GLY A 659 -14.09 16.79 -22.31
C GLY A 659 -15.51 16.36 -22.59
#